data_AF-A0A2H1VNB9-F1
#
_entry.id   AF-A0A2H1VNB9-F1
#
_cell.length_a   1.000
_cell.length_b   1.000
_cell.length_c   1.000
_cell.angle_alpha   90.00
_cell.angle_beta   90.00
_cell.angle_gamma   90.00
#
_symmetry.space_group_name_H-M   'P 1'
#
loop_
_entity.id
_entity.type
_entity.pdbx_description
1 polymer ?
#
loop_
_entity_poly.entity_id
_entity_poly.type
_entity_poly.pdbx_seq_one_letter_code
_entity_poly.pdbx_strand_id
1 'polypeptide(L)'
;MDMYKRQLLQKYQQDIIDDLDVAYIYDELFAKHVISAEEYNLIRSISARIEQTRLLLELLIRNGTNESYQAFVDSLKKDYSWLWEKFDMKNNNPMPDDFEDSLSRGDVPRLPDHHVRRTKVEQHVAEFLRGLQRHKVLALHGMSGSGKTCVVVSTLRDNRDLVTTNFNGAVFWLSFGNCKTDDDIIFQQSKLLRKTSSMYTQNSYMNSSVSMSSIGSNGDSQSSSIDWTMDELRDKLKVQFYEQPLKECLLVLDEVNDKKCLEAFDIGCKILVTTRDTSVVASYSAQIIKIENSLEERESLEIFALSLEVPVSKLPWQAKKIHELCKGSPFNIGLIGAQLAENRERLLDDPKRWNYYVKELKKENHFSFIPIKQKYDPMKTIEVCINSLNQNVLPLFKKLKILPKNVKISTKVLSKLWNKEISQVESIMKELRSKSLIIEVYDREQRNYMYEIHDLIMKYLTSTGEDDNKKLHEEFLSRYHYNTTNPPLEIIDDGYIAFYIGYHIKHTDNYKDMWTLFNKLFLNLKFLGNKVRLTGPADVISDLKNYENYILRYELDQELINNTKAFLSTHGNDLFHYPCTDIIQSILQNESKGILYSKASQIAQDNCNNNELYFDFLHEQNVDEIKHSTIDVKEKITAVCFLRDYVLVGTNSGMIKDFLLCRRCVYKHKFTFT
;
A
#
# COMPACT_ATOMS: atom_id res chain seq x y z
N MET A 1 -6.28 14.77 -23.20
CA MET A 1 -5.05 15.57 -23.11
C MET A 1 -4.03 14.78 -22.30
N ASP A 2 -2.75 14.84 -22.63
CA ASP A 2 -1.69 14.22 -21.85
C ASP A 2 -1.57 14.85 -20.45
N MET A 3 -1.03 14.10 -19.50
CA MET A 3 -0.94 14.56 -18.10
C MET A 3 -0.10 15.83 -17.94
N TYR A 4 0.99 15.96 -18.70
CA TYR A 4 1.89 17.10 -18.61
C TYR A 4 1.20 18.42 -18.99
N LYS A 5 0.47 18.45 -20.12
CA LYS A 5 -0.29 19.63 -20.53
C LYS A 5 -1.42 19.95 -19.57
N ARG A 6 -2.10 18.92 -19.04
CA ARG A 6 -3.13 19.11 -18.00
C ARG A 6 -2.55 19.71 -16.73
N GLN A 7 -1.36 19.25 -16.30
CA GLN A 7 -0.63 19.82 -15.16
C GLN A 7 -0.18 21.25 -15.41
N LEU A 8 0.25 21.60 -16.63
CA LEU A 8 0.58 22.98 -16.98
C LEU A 8 -0.64 23.91 -16.86
N LEU A 9 -1.80 23.49 -17.39
CA LEU A 9 -3.06 24.24 -17.24
C LEU A 9 -3.44 24.40 -15.76
N GLN A 10 -3.24 23.37 -14.93
CA GLN A 10 -3.50 23.42 -13.49
C GLN A 10 -2.51 24.32 -12.74
N LYS A 11 -1.22 24.25 -13.09
CA LYS A 11 -0.14 25.04 -12.47
C LYS A 11 -0.33 26.53 -12.68
N TYR A 12 -0.67 26.93 -13.90
CA TYR A 12 -0.90 28.33 -14.26
C TYR A 12 -2.38 28.70 -14.28
N GLN A 13 -3.24 27.89 -13.64
CA GLN A 13 -4.69 28.09 -13.65
C GLN A 13 -5.06 29.47 -13.10
N GLN A 14 -4.41 29.89 -12.01
CA GLN A 14 -4.69 31.19 -11.39
C GLN A 14 -4.25 32.35 -12.30
N ASP A 15 -3.08 32.23 -12.96
CA ASP A 15 -2.60 33.23 -13.91
C ASP A 15 -3.57 33.42 -15.09
N ILE A 16 -4.16 32.32 -15.59
CA ILE A 16 -5.19 32.37 -16.63
C ILE A 16 -6.48 33.00 -16.08
N ILE A 17 -6.94 32.58 -14.90
CA ILE A 17 -8.16 33.10 -14.26
C ILE A 17 -8.02 34.59 -13.90
N ASP A 18 -6.82 35.11 -13.71
CA ASP A 18 -6.65 36.51 -13.35
C ASP A 18 -6.66 37.43 -14.57
N ASP A 19 -6.23 36.98 -15.75
CA ASP A 19 -6.02 37.88 -16.91
C ASP A 19 -6.82 37.52 -18.17
N LEU A 20 -7.10 36.23 -18.42
CA LEU A 20 -7.74 35.81 -19.68
C LEU A 20 -9.20 36.24 -19.75
N ASP A 21 -9.56 37.07 -20.72
CA ASP A 21 -10.94 37.28 -21.15
C ASP A 21 -11.25 36.36 -22.34
N VAL A 22 -12.18 35.43 -22.11
CA VAL A 22 -12.52 34.36 -23.05
C VAL A 22 -13.06 34.92 -24.36
N ALA A 23 -13.66 36.12 -24.36
CA ALA A 23 -14.21 36.74 -25.56
C ALA A 23 -13.17 36.93 -26.69
N TYR A 24 -11.89 37.11 -26.34
CA TYR A 24 -10.82 37.34 -27.32
C TYR A 24 -10.30 36.07 -28.00
N ILE A 25 -10.42 34.92 -27.34
CA ILE A 25 -9.95 33.63 -27.88
C ILE A 25 -11.10 32.76 -28.41
N TYR A 26 -12.34 33.17 -28.13
CA TYR A 26 -13.55 32.40 -28.39
C TYR A 26 -13.71 31.98 -29.85
N ASP A 27 -13.52 32.92 -30.77
CA ASP A 27 -13.72 32.70 -32.21
C ASP A 27 -12.72 31.68 -32.75
N GLU A 28 -11.48 31.70 -32.26
CA GLU A 28 -10.45 30.76 -32.67
C GLU A 28 -10.68 29.36 -32.10
N LEU A 29 -11.10 29.27 -30.83
CA LEU A 29 -11.45 28.01 -30.20
C LEU A 29 -12.68 27.35 -30.85
N PHE A 30 -13.68 28.15 -31.23
CA PHE A 30 -14.86 27.67 -31.94
C PHE A 30 -14.52 27.21 -33.37
N ALA A 31 -13.71 27.99 -34.10
CA ALA A 31 -13.28 27.65 -35.45
C ALA A 31 -12.43 26.37 -35.49
N LYS A 32 -11.62 26.11 -34.46
CA LYS A 32 -10.82 24.89 -34.31
C LYS A 32 -11.57 23.72 -33.68
N HIS A 33 -12.89 23.83 -33.49
CA HIS A 33 -13.76 22.82 -32.87
C HIS A 33 -13.30 22.37 -31.47
N VAL A 34 -12.67 23.26 -30.72
CA VAL A 34 -12.25 23.00 -29.33
C VAL A 34 -13.44 23.03 -28.37
N ILE A 35 -14.42 23.88 -28.68
CA ILE A 35 -15.65 24.08 -27.93
C ILE A 35 -16.84 23.89 -28.88
N SER A 36 -17.88 23.22 -28.40
CA SER A 36 -19.13 23.02 -29.12
C SER A 36 -20.04 24.26 -29.08
N ALA A 37 -21.07 24.29 -29.93
CA ALA A 37 -22.07 25.37 -29.92
C ALA A 37 -22.88 25.40 -28.61
N GLU A 38 -23.06 24.25 -27.96
CA GLU A 38 -23.73 24.15 -26.65
C GLU A 38 -22.85 24.74 -25.53
N GLU A 39 -21.56 24.37 -25.51
CA GLU A 39 -20.58 24.92 -24.56
C GLU A 39 -20.35 26.43 -24.77
N TYR A 40 -20.41 26.91 -26.01
CA TYR A 40 -20.39 28.33 -26.34
C TYR A 40 -21.52 29.08 -25.65
N ASN A 41 -22.75 28.60 -25.78
CA ASN A 41 -23.92 29.23 -25.18
C ASN A 41 -23.89 29.16 -23.65
N LEU A 42 -23.38 28.04 -23.10
CA LEU A 42 -23.24 27.85 -21.65
C LEU A 42 -22.29 28.88 -21.03
N ILE A 43 -21.09 29.02 -21.56
CA ILE A 43 -20.11 29.98 -21.03
C ILE A 43 -20.58 31.42 -21.27
N ARG A 44 -21.17 31.73 -22.43
CA ARG A 44 -21.68 33.09 -22.73
C ARG A 44 -22.85 33.50 -21.84
N SER A 45 -23.60 32.54 -21.28
CA SER A 45 -24.68 32.82 -20.34
C SER A 45 -24.21 33.33 -18.96
N ILE A 46 -22.93 33.16 -18.64
CA ILE A 46 -22.32 33.59 -17.38
C ILE A 46 -21.92 35.06 -17.48
N SER A 47 -22.29 35.88 -16.50
CA SER A 47 -22.00 37.33 -16.50
C SER A 47 -20.60 37.70 -16.01
N ALA A 48 -19.95 36.85 -15.22
CA ALA A 48 -18.64 37.12 -14.63
C ALA A 48 -17.50 36.53 -15.48
N ARG A 49 -16.57 37.38 -15.92
CA ARG A 49 -15.37 37.01 -16.72
C ARG A 49 -14.52 35.91 -16.09
N ILE A 50 -14.35 35.96 -14.77
CA ILE A 50 -13.63 34.96 -13.97
C ILE A 50 -14.29 33.58 -14.08
N GLU A 51 -15.62 33.53 -13.94
CA GLU A 51 -16.38 32.27 -13.99
C GLU A 51 -16.48 31.70 -15.41
N GLN A 52 -16.55 32.57 -16.43
CA GLN A 52 -16.41 32.15 -17.83
C GLN A 52 -15.06 31.46 -18.08
N THR A 53 -13.98 32.05 -17.56
CA THR A 53 -12.62 31.52 -17.70
C THR A 53 -12.44 30.20 -16.95
N ARG A 54 -13.00 30.10 -15.74
CA ARG A 54 -13.02 28.86 -14.94
C ARG A 54 -13.73 27.73 -15.66
N LEU A 55 -14.90 28.00 -16.21
CA LEU A 55 -15.68 26.99 -16.93
C LEU A 55 -14.96 26.52 -18.20
N LEU A 56 -14.35 27.44 -18.96
CA LEU A 56 -13.52 27.07 -20.10
C LEU A 56 -12.35 26.17 -19.69
N LEU A 57 -11.65 26.52 -18.62
CA LEU A 57 -10.54 25.72 -18.10
C LEU A 57 -11.01 24.35 -17.61
N GLU A 58 -12.17 24.27 -16.95
CA GLU A 58 -12.75 23.00 -16.54
C GLU A 58 -13.07 22.12 -17.75
N LEU A 59 -13.64 22.68 -18.82
CA LEU A 59 -13.93 21.95 -20.06
C LEU A 59 -12.64 21.48 -20.75
N LEU A 60 -11.62 22.34 -20.86
CA LEU A 60 -10.31 21.97 -21.43
C LEU A 60 -9.62 20.89 -20.60
N ILE A 61 -9.63 21.02 -19.27
CA ILE A 61 -9.02 20.04 -18.37
C ILE A 61 -9.78 18.72 -18.46
N ARG A 62 -11.11 18.74 -18.40
CA ARG A 62 -11.93 17.53 -18.28
C ARG A 62 -12.08 16.79 -19.62
N ASN A 63 -12.40 17.51 -20.69
CA ASN A 63 -12.78 16.96 -21.99
C ASN A 63 -11.73 17.21 -23.09
N GLY A 64 -10.73 18.06 -22.85
CA GLY A 64 -9.78 18.46 -23.87
C GLY A 64 -8.87 17.32 -24.37
N THR A 65 -8.53 17.38 -25.66
CA THR A 65 -7.50 16.59 -26.33
C THR A 65 -6.16 17.35 -26.41
N ASN A 66 -5.11 16.71 -26.92
CA ASN A 66 -3.83 17.41 -27.12
C ASN A 66 -3.92 18.50 -28.18
N GLU A 67 -4.76 18.30 -29.19
CA GLU A 67 -5.07 19.25 -30.24
C GLU A 67 -5.83 20.44 -29.67
N SER A 68 -6.76 20.20 -28.74
CA SER A 68 -7.50 21.27 -28.05
C SER A 68 -6.60 22.13 -27.17
N TYR A 69 -5.62 21.52 -26.47
CA TYR A 69 -4.61 22.25 -25.72
C TYR A 69 -3.78 23.12 -26.64
N GLN A 70 -3.30 22.55 -27.76
CA GLN A 70 -2.47 23.31 -28.69
C GLN A 70 -3.26 24.46 -29.32
N ALA A 71 -4.51 24.23 -29.70
CA ALA A 71 -5.40 25.27 -30.21
C ALA A 71 -5.65 26.38 -29.19
N PHE A 72 -5.82 26.03 -27.91
CA PHE A 72 -5.91 27.01 -26.82
C PHE A 72 -4.62 27.80 -26.65
N VAL A 73 -3.47 27.14 -26.55
CA VAL A 73 -2.18 27.82 -26.42
C VAL A 73 -1.93 28.72 -27.64
N ASP A 74 -2.19 28.26 -28.85
CA ASP A 74 -2.03 29.05 -30.08
C ASP A 74 -2.91 30.31 -30.05
N SER A 75 -4.14 30.22 -29.52
CA SER A 75 -5.03 31.38 -29.40
C SER A 75 -4.53 32.45 -28.42
N LEU A 76 -3.73 32.06 -27.42
CA LEU A 76 -3.09 33.01 -26.50
C LEU A 76 -1.96 33.80 -27.16
N LYS A 77 -1.39 33.30 -28.27
CA LYS A 77 -0.19 33.89 -28.89
C LYS A 77 -0.38 35.35 -29.34
N LYS A 78 -1.60 35.70 -29.76
CA LYS A 78 -1.89 37.00 -30.35
C LYS A 78 -2.03 38.09 -29.28
N ASP A 79 -2.93 37.87 -28.33
CA ASP A 79 -3.36 38.88 -27.37
C ASP A 79 -2.80 38.66 -25.95
N TYR A 80 -2.25 37.47 -25.66
CA TYR A 80 -1.74 37.07 -24.34
C TYR A 80 -0.34 36.44 -24.43
N SER A 81 0.63 37.17 -25.00
CA SER A 81 1.99 36.66 -25.26
C SER A 81 2.71 36.14 -23.99
N TRP A 82 2.46 36.75 -22.84
CA TRP A 82 3.07 36.35 -21.56
C TRP A 82 2.49 35.04 -21.01
N LEU A 83 1.19 34.77 -21.21
CA LEU A 83 0.59 33.47 -20.90
C LEU A 83 1.11 32.42 -21.89
N TRP A 84 1.18 32.76 -23.18
CA TRP A 84 1.71 31.89 -24.22
C TRP A 84 3.16 31.44 -23.92
N GLU A 85 4.04 32.36 -23.49
CA GLU A 85 5.42 32.04 -23.09
C GLU A 85 5.50 31.06 -21.92
N LYS A 86 4.51 31.04 -21.02
CA LYS A 86 4.41 30.05 -19.93
C LYS A 86 4.03 28.65 -20.41
N PHE A 87 3.48 28.50 -21.62
CA PHE A 87 3.05 27.22 -22.18
C PHE A 87 3.92 26.73 -23.35
N ASP A 88 4.82 27.55 -23.90
CA ASP A 88 5.72 27.15 -24.98
C ASP A 88 6.73 26.09 -24.51
N MET A 89 6.72 24.93 -25.19
CA MET A 89 7.53 23.75 -24.84
C MET A 89 9.04 23.97 -24.99
N LYS A 90 9.49 25.06 -25.65
CA LYS A 90 10.91 25.41 -25.74
C LYS A 90 11.47 26.05 -24.45
N ASN A 91 10.61 26.65 -23.62
CA ASN A 91 11.02 27.30 -22.36
C ASN A 91 10.75 26.43 -21.13
N ASN A 92 9.75 25.55 -21.19
CA ASN A 92 9.52 24.56 -20.14
C ASN A 92 10.28 23.27 -20.45
N ASN A 93 11.54 23.17 -20.01
CA ASN A 93 12.10 21.84 -19.80
C ASN A 93 11.17 21.10 -18.83
N PRO A 94 10.69 19.87 -19.15
CA PRO A 94 10.00 19.05 -18.17
C PRO A 94 10.94 18.91 -16.98
N MET A 95 10.54 19.49 -15.85
CA MET A 95 11.38 19.60 -14.68
C MET A 95 11.74 18.17 -14.24
N PRO A 96 13.02 17.85 -13.94
CA PRO A 96 13.44 16.51 -13.54
C PRO A 96 12.64 15.94 -12.36
N ASP A 97 12.06 16.81 -11.52
CA ASP A 97 11.28 16.45 -10.34
C ASP A 97 9.90 15.83 -10.65
N ASP A 98 9.26 16.12 -11.80
CA ASP A 98 7.90 15.62 -12.09
C ASP A 98 7.87 14.10 -12.35
N PHE A 99 8.93 13.55 -12.94
CA PHE A 99 8.98 12.13 -13.31
C PHE A 99 9.12 11.21 -12.09
N GLU A 100 10.08 11.50 -11.22
CA GLU A 100 10.29 10.72 -9.99
C GLU A 100 9.14 10.93 -9.02
N ASP A 101 8.53 12.12 -8.98
CA ASP A 101 7.36 12.35 -8.15
C ASP A 101 6.13 11.61 -8.68
N SER A 102 5.97 11.45 -10.01
CA SER A 102 4.92 10.59 -10.57
C SER A 102 5.08 9.12 -10.20
N LEU A 103 6.29 8.56 -10.35
CA LEU A 103 6.60 7.20 -9.90
C LEU A 103 6.40 7.04 -8.39
N SER A 104 6.75 8.06 -7.62
CA SER A 104 6.58 8.08 -6.17
C SER A 104 5.10 8.13 -5.74
N ARG A 105 4.25 8.90 -6.43
CA ARG A 105 2.79 8.92 -6.22
C ARG A 105 2.16 7.53 -6.47
N GLY A 106 2.79 6.76 -7.34
CA GLY A 106 2.48 5.38 -7.63
C GLY A 106 2.91 4.35 -6.57
N ASP A 107 3.66 4.71 -5.54
CA ASP A 107 4.43 3.80 -4.66
C ASP A 107 5.48 2.94 -5.40
N VAL A 108 5.98 3.37 -6.56
CA VAL A 108 7.03 2.61 -7.24
C VAL A 108 8.31 2.63 -6.38
N PRO A 109 8.85 1.46 -5.97
CA PRO A 109 9.98 1.43 -5.05
C PRO A 109 11.26 2.01 -5.67
N ARG A 110 12.23 2.33 -4.81
CA ARG A 110 13.58 2.75 -5.23
C ARG A 110 14.46 1.54 -5.51
N LEU A 111 15.45 1.73 -6.38
CA LEU A 111 16.46 0.70 -6.64
C LEU A 111 17.42 0.58 -5.45
N PRO A 112 18.00 -0.61 -5.22
CA PRO A 112 19.09 -0.79 -4.26
C PRO A 112 20.29 0.11 -4.58
N ASP A 113 21.04 0.51 -3.54
CA ASP A 113 22.15 1.47 -3.66
C ASP A 113 23.26 1.01 -4.63
N HIS A 114 23.52 -0.31 -4.72
CA HIS A 114 24.50 -0.91 -5.63
C HIS A 114 23.84 -1.76 -6.73
N HIS A 115 22.77 -1.24 -7.34
CA HIS A 115 22.09 -1.90 -8.46
C HIS A 115 22.92 -1.87 -9.75
N VAL A 116 23.01 -3.02 -10.43
CA VAL A 116 23.53 -3.13 -11.80
C VAL A 116 22.40 -3.50 -12.73
N ARG A 117 22.32 -2.77 -13.84
CA ARG A 117 21.30 -2.99 -14.85
C ARG A 117 21.52 -4.28 -15.60
N ARG A 118 20.46 -5.07 -15.71
CA ARG A 118 20.41 -6.26 -16.57
C ARG A 118 19.91 -5.87 -17.94
N THR A 119 20.70 -5.08 -18.67
CA THR A 119 20.25 -4.34 -19.87
C THR A 119 19.52 -5.22 -20.90
N LYS A 120 19.97 -6.45 -21.15
CA LYS A 120 19.28 -7.38 -22.07
C LYS A 120 17.87 -7.74 -21.60
N VAL A 121 17.73 -8.04 -20.31
CA VAL A 121 16.45 -8.40 -19.69
C VAL A 121 15.54 -7.17 -19.61
N GLU A 122 16.09 -6.02 -19.22
CA GLU A 122 15.36 -4.74 -19.14
C GLU A 122 14.86 -4.29 -20.52
N GLN A 123 15.67 -4.44 -21.57
CA GLN A 123 15.23 -4.17 -22.94
C GLN A 123 14.09 -5.08 -23.37
N HIS A 124 14.20 -6.38 -23.07
CA HIS A 124 13.15 -7.34 -23.38
C HIS A 124 11.84 -7.04 -22.63
N VAL A 125 11.92 -6.70 -21.34
CA VAL A 125 10.75 -6.27 -20.56
C VAL A 125 10.18 -4.96 -21.11
N ALA A 126 11.02 -3.99 -21.48
CA ALA A 126 10.58 -2.73 -22.09
C ALA A 126 9.86 -2.95 -23.41
N GLU A 127 10.34 -3.84 -24.28
CA GLU A 127 9.69 -4.20 -25.56
C GLU A 127 8.27 -4.75 -25.33
N PHE A 128 8.13 -5.70 -24.41
CA PHE A 128 6.83 -6.27 -24.05
C PHE A 128 5.90 -5.22 -23.42
N LEU A 129 6.43 -4.35 -22.55
CA LEU A 129 5.68 -3.26 -21.96
C LEU A 129 5.23 -2.21 -23.00
N ARG A 130 6.05 -1.91 -24.01
CA ARG A 130 5.66 -1.01 -25.11
C ARG A 130 4.50 -1.59 -25.93
N GLY A 131 4.51 -2.90 -26.17
CA GLY A 131 3.47 -3.62 -26.89
C GLY A 131 2.26 -4.04 -26.03
N LEU A 132 2.27 -3.74 -24.73
CA LEU A 132 1.23 -4.22 -23.81
C LEU A 132 -0.09 -3.50 -24.07
N GLN A 133 -1.08 -4.26 -24.55
CA GLN A 133 -2.42 -3.75 -24.81
C GLN A 133 -3.26 -3.67 -23.53
N ARG A 134 -4.31 -2.85 -23.55
CA ARG A 134 -5.28 -2.74 -22.45
C ARG A 134 -5.94 -4.09 -22.16
N HIS A 135 -6.20 -4.38 -20.87
CA HIS A 135 -6.68 -5.68 -20.36
C HIS A 135 -5.71 -6.87 -20.57
N LYS A 136 -4.46 -6.62 -20.96
CA LYS A 136 -3.45 -7.69 -21.05
C LYS A 136 -2.55 -7.67 -19.83
N VAL A 137 -2.08 -8.88 -19.51
CA VAL A 137 -1.20 -9.15 -18.37
C VAL A 137 0.18 -9.54 -18.90
N LEU A 138 1.21 -8.85 -18.41
CA LEU A 138 2.60 -9.26 -18.53
C LEU A 138 3.04 -9.84 -17.19
N ALA A 139 3.57 -11.06 -17.17
CA ALA A 139 3.99 -11.74 -15.96
C ALA A 139 5.51 -11.98 -15.98
N LEU A 140 6.21 -11.46 -14.98
CA LEU A 140 7.61 -11.78 -14.72
C LEU A 140 7.67 -12.94 -13.73
N HIS A 141 8.09 -14.09 -14.22
CA HIS A 141 8.21 -15.32 -13.45
C HIS A 141 9.66 -15.60 -13.06
N GLY A 142 9.91 -15.92 -11.80
CA GLY A 142 11.26 -16.24 -11.31
C GLY A 142 11.30 -16.54 -9.82
N MET A 143 12.39 -17.15 -9.37
CA MET A 143 12.58 -17.55 -7.97
C MET A 143 12.63 -16.35 -7.00
N SER A 144 12.48 -16.62 -5.70
CA SER A 144 12.78 -15.61 -4.66
C SER A 144 14.21 -15.10 -4.82
N GLY A 145 14.41 -13.78 -4.71
CA GLY A 145 15.73 -13.17 -4.83
C GLY A 145 16.31 -13.09 -6.25
N SER A 146 15.56 -13.48 -7.29
CA SER A 146 16.03 -13.41 -8.69
C SER A 146 16.03 -12.01 -9.30
N GLY A 147 15.65 -10.97 -8.52
CA GLY A 147 15.65 -9.58 -8.96
C GLY A 147 14.48 -9.15 -9.84
N LYS A 148 13.33 -9.87 -9.84
CA LYS A 148 12.13 -9.50 -10.63
C LYS A 148 11.71 -8.06 -10.38
N THR A 149 11.48 -7.70 -9.12
CA THR A 149 11.11 -6.35 -8.68
C THR A 149 12.13 -5.32 -9.14
N CYS A 150 13.43 -5.59 -8.98
CA CYS A 150 14.51 -4.70 -9.44
C CYS A 150 14.50 -4.49 -10.96
N VAL A 151 14.27 -5.54 -11.75
CA VAL A 151 14.18 -5.45 -13.22
C VAL A 151 13.00 -4.57 -13.62
N VAL A 152 11.83 -4.72 -13.00
CA VAL A 152 10.67 -3.86 -13.29
C VAL A 152 10.98 -2.40 -12.98
N VAL A 153 11.46 -2.12 -11.77
CA VAL A 153 11.74 -0.76 -11.31
C VAL A 153 12.82 -0.11 -12.19
N SER A 154 13.88 -0.84 -12.53
CA SER A 154 14.95 -0.36 -13.42
C SER A 154 14.40 -0.05 -14.82
N THR A 155 13.58 -0.95 -15.37
CA THR A 155 12.96 -0.76 -16.69
C THR A 155 12.09 0.50 -16.74
N LEU A 156 11.25 0.72 -15.71
CA LEU A 156 10.39 1.90 -15.63
C LEU A 156 11.18 3.20 -15.47
N ARG A 157 12.26 3.20 -14.69
CA ARG A 157 13.08 4.39 -14.44
C ARG A 157 13.98 4.75 -15.64
N ASP A 158 14.49 3.76 -16.37
CA ASP A 158 15.37 3.96 -17.53
C ASP A 158 14.61 4.35 -18.80
N ASN A 159 13.32 4.01 -18.89
CA ASN A 159 12.48 4.28 -20.06
C ASN A 159 11.42 5.35 -19.74
N ARG A 160 11.86 6.62 -19.61
CA ARG A 160 10.94 7.75 -19.34
C ARG A 160 9.84 7.88 -20.38
N ASP A 161 10.17 7.67 -21.66
CA ASP A 161 9.21 7.72 -22.76
C ASP A 161 8.13 6.65 -22.56
N LEU A 162 8.50 5.42 -22.18
CA LEU A 162 7.53 4.35 -21.92
C LEU A 162 6.48 4.77 -20.88
N VAL A 163 6.91 5.39 -19.78
CA VAL A 163 5.99 5.83 -18.72
C VAL A 163 5.14 7.00 -19.18
N THR A 164 5.74 8.01 -19.82
CA THR A 164 5.03 9.23 -20.23
C THR A 164 4.08 8.99 -21.41
N THR A 165 4.50 8.24 -22.43
CA THR A 165 3.70 8.02 -23.65
C THR A 165 2.81 6.79 -23.56
N ASN A 166 3.33 5.63 -23.12
CA ASN A 166 2.54 4.39 -23.14
C ASN A 166 1.65 4.27 -21.91
N PHE A 167 2.02 4.86 -20.77
CA PHE A 167 1.26 4.81 -19.52
C PHE A 167 0.64 6.15 -19.11
N ASN A 168 0.72 7.16 -19.97
CA ASN A 168 0.20 8.51 -19.73
C ASN A 168 0.70 9.12 -18.39
N GLY A 169 1.93 8.80 -18.02
CA GLY A 169 2.56 9.23 -16.76
C GLY A 169 2.07 8.51 -15.51
N ALA A 170 1.10 7.58 -15.60
CA ALA A 170 0.48 6.93 -14.44
C ALA A 170 0.94 5.47 -14.29
N VAL A 171 1.66 5.20 -13.20
CA VAL A 171 2.07 3.84 -12.78
C VAL A 171 1.68 3.65 -11.32
N PHE A 172 0.96 2.58 -10.99
CA PHE A 172 0.61 2.23 -9.61
C PHE A 172 1.27 0.92 -9.21
N TRP A 173 1.78 0.87 -7.98
CA TRP A 173 2.48 -0.28 -7.43
C TRP A 173 1.77 -0.79 -6.18
N LEU A 174 1.41 -2.07 -6.18
CA LEU A 174 0.81 -2.77 -5.05
C LEU A 174 1.65 -4.01 -4.72
N SER A 175 1.93 -4.23 -3.44
CA SER A 175 2.73 -5.37 -2.97
C SER A 175 1.84 -6.38 -2.27
N PHE A 176 1.87 -7.63 -2.75
CA PHE A 176 1.05 -8.75 -2.27
C PHE A 176 1.84 -9.77 -1.47
N GLY A 177 3.12 -9.50 -1.15
CA GLY A 177 3.94 -10.39 -0.34
C GLY A 177 3.30 -10.74 1.02
N ASN A 178 2.47 -9.84 1.55
CA ASN A 178 1.82 -9.96 2.85
C ASN A 178 0.35 -10.40 2.77
N CYS A 179 -0.26 -10.36 1.58
CA CYS A 179 -1.70 -10.60 1.41
C CYS A 179 -2.01 -12.10 1.52
N LYS A 180 -2.81 -12.47 2.52
CA LYS A 180 -3.20 -13.86 2.82
C LYS A 180 -4.71 -14.04 2.95
N THR A 181 -5.45 -12.96 3.23
CA THR A 181 -6.91 -12.98 3.39
C THR A 181 -7.61 -12.18 2.30
N ASP A 182 -8.92 -12.37 2.16
CA ASP A 182 -9.73 -11.57 1.24
C ASP A 182 -9.78 -10.09 1.70
N ASP A 183 -9.71 -9.83 3.01
CA ASP A 183 -9.64 -8.47 3.58
C ASP A 183 -8.35 -7.74 3.20
N ASP A 184 -7.21 -8.44 3.16
CA ASP A 184 -5.95 -7.87 2.69
C ASP A 184 -6.05 -7.40 1.23
N ILE A 185 -6.79 -8.14 0.40
CA ILE A 185 -7.03 -7.80 -1.00
C ILE A 185 -7.95 -6.57 -1.11
N ILE A 186 -9.03 -6.54 -0.32
CA ILE A 186 -9.96 -5.40 -0.22
C ILE A 186 -9.22 -4.14 0.23
N PHE A 187 -8.29 -4.27 1.19
CA PHE A 187 -7.42 -3.18 1.62
C PHE A 187 -6.58 -2.63 0.47
N GLN A 188 -5.93 -3.51 -0.32
CA GLN A 188 -5.17 -3.07 -1.49
C GLN A 188 -6.05 -2.39 -2.55
N GLN A 189 -7.28 -2.89 -2.78
CA GLN A 189 -8.22 -2.28 -3.73
C GLN A 189 -8.66 -0.89 -3.25
N SER A 190 -8.95 -0.77 -1.96
CA SER A 190 -9.30 0.49 -1.30
C SER A 190 -8.14 1.49 -1.37
N LYS A 191 -6.91 1.03 -1.14
CA LYS A 191 -5.69 1.83 -1.30
C LYS A 191 -5.56 2.36 -2.72
N LEU A 192 -5.73 1.52 -3.72
CA LEU A 192 -5.69 1.93 -5.13
C LEU A 192 -6.77 2.96 -5.44
N LEU A 193 -8.02 2.72 -5.01
CA LEU A 193 -9.17 3.59 -5.24
C LEU A 193 -8.95 5.00 -4.64
N ARG A 194 -8.39 5.09 -3.44
CA ARG A 194 -8.08 6.38 -2.79
C ARG A 194 -7.03 7.15 -3.58
N LYS A 195 -5.97 6.47 -4.02
CA LYS A 195 -4.89 7.08 -4.80
C LYS A 195 -5.37 7.61 -6.13
N THR A 196 -6.12 6.81 -6.86
CA THR A 196 -6.66 7.20 -8.17
C THR A 196 -7.64 8.35 -8.03
N SER A 197 -8.46 8.35 -6.97
CA SER A 197 -9.36 9.46 -6.66
C SER A 197 -8.60 10.76 -6.38
N SER A 198 -7.49 10.71 -5.63
CA SER A 198 -6.67 11.90 -5.34
C SER A 198 -6.07 12.56 -6.58
N MET A 199 -5.91 11.83 -7.70
CA MET A 199 -5.45 12.40 -8.97
C MET A 199 -6.50 13.29 -9.64
N TYR A 200 -7.78 13.10 -9.33
CA TYR A 200 -8.88 13.93 -9.82
C TYR A 200 -9.19 15.12 -8.88
N THR A 201 -8.80 15.06 -7.60
CA THR A 201 -9.15 16.06 -6.57
C THR A 201 -8.18 17.24 -6.43
N GLN A 202 -7.12 17.34 -7.25
CA GLN A 202 -6.29 18.56 -7.33
C GLN A 202 -7.07 19.79 -7.85
N ASN A 203 -8.36 19.63 -8.19
CA ASN A 203 -9.29 20.69 -8.58
C ASN A 203 -9.79 21.59 -7.42
N SER A 204 -9.18 21.57 -6.22
CA SER A 204 -9.53 22.52 -5.15
C SER A 204 -8.31 23.03 -4.42
N TYR A 205 -7.75 24.14 -4.91
CA TYR A 205 -6.98 25.06 -4.09
C TYR A 205 -7.93 25.82 -3.14
N MET A 206 -8.44 25.13 -2.12
CA MET A 206 -8.82 25.76 -0.86
C MET A 206 -8.35 24.83 0.26
N ASN A 207 -7.21 25.19 0.86
CA ASN A 207 -6.75 24.94 2.23
C ASN A 207 -5.22 24.93 2.29
N SER A 208 -4.59 26.04 1.88
CA SER A 208 -3.15 26.29 2.06
C SER A 208 -2.78 26.75 3.49
N SER A 209 -3.57 26.39 4.51
CA SER A 209 -3.27 26.72 5.91
C SER A 209 -3.54 25.59 6.91
N VAL A 210 -3.62 24.33 6.44
CA VAL A 210 -3.78 23.19 7.35
C VAL A 210 -2.59 22.26 7.20
N SER A 211 -1.75 22.20 8.23
CA SER A 211 -0.65 21.25 8.34
C SER A 211 -1.12 19.83 8.01
N MET A 212 -0.45 19.19 7.04
CA MET A 212 -0.68 17.81 6.58
C MET A 212 -0.65 16.73 7.70
N SER A 213 -0.32 17.09 8.94
CA SER A 213 -0.41 16.23 10.12
C SER A 213 -1.84 16.03 10.66
N SER A 214 -2.86 16.62 10.05
CA SER A 214 -4.25 16.60 10.55
C SER A 214 -5.29 16.00 9.60
N ILE A 215 -4.86 15.43 8.46
CA ILE A 215 -5.74 14.70 7.53
C ILE A 215 -5.76 13.18 7.82
N GLY A 216 -4.84 12.67 8.66
CA GLY A 216 -4.85 11.28 9.13
C GLY A 216 -5.91 10.97 10.19
N SER A 217 -7.03 11.70 10.20
CA SER A 217 -8.14 11.48 11.16
C SER A 217 -9.51 11.78 10.57
N ASN A 218 -9.60 12.67 9.57
CA ASN A 218 -10.87 13.10 8.98
C ASN A 218 -10.97 12.92 7.45
N GLY A 219 -9.90 12.46 6.79
CA GLY A 219 -9.91 12.11 5.36
C GLY A 219 -10.33 10.67 5.07
N ASP A 220 -10.33 9.80 6.09
CA ASP A 220 -10.80 8.42 6.01
C ASP A 220 -12.33 8.30 5.92
N SER A 221 -13.05 9.37 6.25
CA SER A 221 -14.47 9.37 6.59
C SER A 221 -15.46 9.39 5.40
N GLN A 222 -15.03 9.13 4.16
CA GLN A 222 -15.94 9.20 3.00
C GLN A 222 -15.92 8.00 2.04
N SER A 223 -15.12 6.96 2.31
CA SER A 223 -15.12 5.76 1.47
C SER A 223 -15.37 4.45 2.22
N SER A 224 -15.34 4.45 3.54
CA SER A 224 -15.42 3.21 4.33
C SER A 224 -16.80 2.96 4.95
N SER A 225 -17.77 3.86 4.80
CA SER A 225 -19.16 3.64 5.28
C SER A 225 -19.95 2.57 4.51
N ILE A 226 -19.30 1.86 3.60
CA ILE A 226 -19.88 0.77 2.81
C ILE A 226 -18.86 -0.36 2.95
N ASP A 227 -19.30 -1.52 3.44
CA ASP A 227 -18.59 -2.79 3.28
C ASP A 227 -18.53 -3.08 1.78
N TRP A 228 -17.58 -2.42 1.09
CA TRP A 228 -17.43 -2.63 -0.33
C TRP A 228 -16.96 -4.05 -0.51
N THR A 229 -17.78 -4.87 -1.17
CA THR A 229 -17.31 -6.19 -1.56
C THR A 229 -16.15 -6.04 -2.53
N MET A 230 -15.31 -7.07 -2.62
CA MET A 230 -14.21 -7.12 -3.59
C MET A 230 -14.70 -6.82 -5.03
N ASP A 231 -15.90 -7.29 -5.37
CA ASP A 231 -16.52 -7.06 -6.67
C ASP A 231 -16.94 -5.60 -6.86
N GLU A 232 -17.51 -4.96 -5.84
CA GLU A 232 -17.92 -3.55 -5.91
C GLU A 232 -16.72 -2.59 -6.01
N LEU A 233 -15.64 -2.85 -5.26
CA LEU A 233 -14.39 -2.09 -5.41
C LEU A 233 -13.80 -2.28 -6.80
N ARG A 234 -13.77 -3.53 -7.29
CA ARG A 234 -13.30 -3.83 -8.64
C ARG A 234 -14.10 -3.07 -9.69
N ASP A 235 -15.42 -3.05 -9.58
CA ASP A 235 -16.28 -2.39 -10.56
C ASP A 235 -16.16 -0.86 -10.50
N LYS A 236 -15.97 -0.28 -9.31
CA LYS A 236 -15.60 1.14 -9.18
C LYS A 236 -14.26 1.46 -9.83
N LEU A 237 -13.25 0.64 -9.59
CA LEU A 237 -11.93 0.78 -10.19
C LEU A 237 -12.04 0.64 -11.72
N LYS A 238 -12.83 -0.29 -12.26
CA LYS A 238 -13.08 -0.40 -13.71
C LYS A 238 -13.57 0.91 -14.30
N VAL A 239 -14.52 1.59 -13.64
CA VAL A 239 -15.03 2.89 -14.10
C VAL A 239 -13.91 3.93 -14.09
N GLN A 240 -13.16 4.07 -12.99
CA GLN A 240 -12.08 5.06 -12.90
C GLN A 240 -10.94 4.82 -13.91
N PHE A 241 -10.60 3.55 -14.17
CA PHE A 241 -9.56 3.13 -15.11
C PHE A 241 -10.08 3.05 -16.56
N TYR A 242 -11.36 3.34 -16.80
CA TYR A 242 -11.90 3.55 -18.14
C TYR A 242 -11.78 5.02 -18.57
N GLU A 243 -11.84 5.95 -17.62
CA GLU A 243 -11.74 7.40 -17.84
C GLU A 243 -10.29 7.89 -18.01
N GLN A 244 -10.12 9.04 -18.67
CA GLN A 244 -8.82 9.73 -18.76
C GLN A 244 -8.55 10.50 -17.46
N PRO A 245 -7.35 10.40 -16.86
CA PRO A 245 -6.08 10.03 -17.49
C PRO A 245 -5.67 8.55 -17.29
N LEU A 246 -6.44 7.76 -16.52
CA LEU A 246 -6.05 6.42 -16.07
C LEU A 246 -6.23 5.33 -17.13
N LYS A 247 -6.94 5.62 -18.23
CA LYS A 247 -7.24 4.67 -19.31
C LYS A 247 -6.04 3.85 -19.79
N GLU A 248 -4.87 4.46 -19.87
CA GLU A 248 -3.63 3.85 -20.38
C GLU A 248 -2.62 3.48 -19.28
N CYS A 249 -2.94 3.67 -18.00
CA CYS A 249 -1.98 3.49 -16.90
C CYS A 249 -1.49 2.04 -16.75
N LEU A 250 -0.34 1.88 -16.10
CA LEU A 250 0.20 0.58 -15.70
C LEU A 250 -0.10 0.29 -14.23
N LEU A 251 -0.67 -0.87 -13.95
CA LEU A 251 -0.80 -1.41 -12.60
C LEU A 251 0.21 -2.54 -12.39
N VAL A 252 1.11 -2.37 -11.42
CA VAL A 252 2.10 -3.37 -11.04
C VAL A 252 1.65 -4.08 -9.76
N LEU A 253 1.45 -5.39 -9.86
CA LEU A 253 1.14 -6.29 -8.75
C LEU A 253 2.41 -7.09 -8.43
N ASP A 254 3.11 -6.69 -7.38
CA ASP A 254 4.39 -7.28 -6.97
C ASP A 254 4.19 -8.43 -5.98
N GLU A 255 4.91 -9.52 -6.17
CA GLU A 255 4.91 -10.74 -5.35
C GLU A 255 3.53 -11.40 -5.18
N VAL A 256 2.80 -11.55 -6.28
CA VAL A 256 1.48 -12.21 -6.28
C VAL A 256 1.63 -13.71 -6.03
N ASN A 257 0.97 -14.19 -4.97
CA ASN A 257 1.00 -15.60 -4.55
C ASN A 257 -0.35 -16.32 -4.71
N ASP A 258 -1.47 -15.58 -4.84
CA ASP A 258 -2.81 -16.14 -5.02
C ASP A 258 -3.44 -15.55 -6.29
N LYS A 259 -4.15 -16.39 -7.06
CA LYS A 259 -4.92 -15.98 -8.24
C LYS A 259 -6.02 -14.98 -7.90
N LYS A 260 -6.61 -15.06 -6.70
CA LYS A 260 -7.65 -14.12 -6.23
C LYS A 260 -7.16 -12.69 -6.25
N CYS A 261 -5.89 -12.46 -5.94
CA CYS A 261 -5.28 -11.14 -6.01
C CYS A 261 -5.36 -10.60 -7.44
N LEU A 262 -5.05 -11.39 -8.47
CA LEU A 262 -5.16 -10.91 -9.84
C LEU A 262 -6.62 -10.72 -10.27
N GLU A 263 -7.53 -11.62 -9.88
CA GLU A 263 -8.97 -11.55 -10.15
C GLU A 263 -9.62 -10.27 -9.57
N ALA A 264 -9.18 -9.84 -8.38
CA ALA A 264 -9.64 -8.61 -7.74
C ALA A 264 -9.22 -7.34 -8.48
N PHE A 265 -8.11 -7.38 -9.22
CA PHE A 265 -7.57 -6.25 -9.97
C PHE A 265 -7.73 -6.40 -11.48
N ASP A 266 -8.60 -7.30 -11.94
CA ASP A 266 -9.06 -7.36 -13.32
C ASP A 266 -10.01 -6.18 -13.63
N ILE A 267 -9.42 -4.98 -13.66
CA ILE A 267 -10.10 -3.69 -13.80
C ILE A 267 -9.97 -3.12 -15.21
N GLY A 268 -9.40 -3.91 -16.13
CA GLY A 268 -9.24 -3.56 -17.54
C GLY A 268 -8.14 -2.54 -17.87
N CYS A 269 -7.14 -2.39 -17.01
CA CYS A 269 -5.92 -1.63 -17.30
C CYS A 269 -4.82 -2.53 -17.87
N LYS A 270 -3.62 -1.98 -18.08
CA LYS A 270 -2.41 -2.77 -18.36
C LYS A 270 -1.88 -3.30 -17.03
N ILE A 271 -1.65 -4.61 -16.91
CA ILE A 271 -1.21 -5.22 -15.64
C ILE A 271 0.15 -5.87 -15.81
N LEU A 272 1.06 -5.56 -14.90
CA LEU A 272 2.35 -6.22 -14.75
C LEU A 272 2.37 -7.00 -13.43
N VAL A 273 2.62 -8.30 -13.50
CA VAL A 273 2.67 -9.18 -12.32
C VAL A 273 4.08 -9.68 -12.11
N THR A 274 4.59 -9.62 -10.88
CA THR A 274 5.77 -10.41 -10.50
C THR A 274 5.31 -11.59 -9.65
N THR A 275 5.77 -12.81 -9.99
CA THR A 275 5.34 -14.02 -9.27
C THR A 275 6.41 -15.09 -9.25
N ARG A 276 6.34 -15.96 -8.24
CA ARG A 276 7.11 -17.21 -8.16
C ARG A 276 6.37 -18.37 -8.83
N ASP A 277 5.06 -18.26 -9.01
CA ASP A 277 4.20 -19.32 -9.52
C ASP A 277 3.43 -18.83 -10.75
N THR A 278 3.64 -19.46 -11.90
CA THR A 278 2.92 -19.14 -13.14
C THR A 278 1.43 -19.50 -13.07
N SER A 279 1.02 -20.35 -12.12
CA SER A 279 -0.39 -20.75 -11.97
C SER A 279 -1.32 -19.56 -11.70
N VAL A 280 -0.82 -18.51 -11.03
CA VAL A 280 -1.61 -17.32 -10.68
C VAL A 280 -2.08 -16.50 -11.90
N VAL A 281 -1.40 -16.67 -13.05
CA VAL A 281 -1.74 -15.97 -14.30
C VAL A 281 -2.31 -16.90 -15.38
N ALA A 282 -2.52 -18.18 -15.06
CA ALA A 282 -2.89 -19.20 -16.04
C ALA A 282 -4.22 -18.90 -16.76
N SER A 283 -5.16 -18.25 -16.07
CA SER A 283 -6.47 -17.84 -16.61
C SER A 283 -6.43 -16.60 -17.52
N TYR A 284 -5.32 -15.86 -17.57
CA TYR A 284 -5.27 -14.51 -18.15
C TYR A 284 -4.58 -14.40 -19.52
N SER A 285 -4.28 -15.51 -20.20
CA SER A 285 -3.49 -15.51 -21.45
C SER A 285 -2.27 -14.57 -21.37
N ALA A 286 -1.61 -14.58 -20.20
CA ALA A 286 -0.55 -13.65 -19.88
C ALA A 286 0.70 -13.93 -20.73
N GLN A 287 1.37 -12.86 -21.14
CA GLN A 287 2.72 -12.97 -21.70
C GLN A 287 3.69 -13.21 -20.53
N ILE A 288 4.48 -14.28 -20.58
CA ILE A 288 5.36 -14.66 -19.46
C ILE A 288 6.83 -14.42 -19.85
N ILE A 289 7.49 -13.54 -19.12
CA ILE A 289 8.95 -13.35 -19.19
C ILE A 289 9.57 -14.10 -18.02
N LYS A 290 10.40 -15.10 -18.33
CA LYS A 290 11.15 -15.84 -17.31
C LYS A 290 12.41 -15.07 -16.94
N ILE A 291 12.50 -14.67 -15.68
CA ILE A 291 13.68 -14.03 -15.10
C ILE A 291 14.58 -15.12 -14.52
N GLU A 292 15.73 -15.33 -15.13
CA GLU A 292 16.72 -16.28 -14.64
C GLU A 292 17.28 -15.83 -13.29
N ASN A 293 17.44 -16.78 -12.37
CA ASN A 293 18.05 -16.59 -11.05
C ASN A 293 19.58 -16.65 -11.12
N SER A 294 20.15 -16.09 -12.19
CA SER A 294 21.58 -16.00 -12.44
C SER A 294 21.84 -14.74 -13.25
N LEU A 295 22.71 -13.88 -12.73
CA LEU A 295 23.38 -12.81 -13.43
C LEU A 295 24.48 -13.41 -14.32
N GLU A 296 24.81 -12.72 -15.40
CA GLU A 296 26.02 -13.01 -16.16
C GLU A 296 27.27 -12.71 -15.30
N GLU A 297 28.41 -13.35 -15.61
CA GLU A 297 29.67 -13.06 -14.90
C GLU A 297 29.98 -11.56 -14.95
N ARG A 298 29.83 -10.95 -16.12
CA ARG A 298 30.04 -9.52 -16.33
C ARG A 298 29.17 -8.66 -15.40
N GLU A 299 27.87 -8.94 -15.32
CA GLU A 299 26.93 -8.20 -14.46
C GLU A 299 27.34 -8.34 -12.98
N SER A 300 27.76 -9.54 -12.55
CA SER A 300 28.22 -9.78 -11.18
C SER A 300 29.51 -9.01 -10.84
N LEU A 301 30.46 -9.00 -11.78
CA LEU A 301 31.69 -8.24 -11.63
C LEU A 301 31.42 -6.73 -11.62
N GLU A 302 30.49 -6.24 -12.43
CA GLU A 302 30.06 -4.84 -12.40
C GLU A 302 29.48 -4.45 -11.03
N ILE A 303 28.71 -5.34 -10.37
CA ILE A 303 28.19 -5.09 -9.01
C ILE A 303 29.34 -4.96 -8.02
N PHE A 304 30.31 -5.87 -8.06
CA PHE A 304 31.47 -5.82 -7.16
C PHE A 304 32.36 -4.60 -7.43
N ALA A 305 32.52 -4.22 -8.70
CA ALA A 305 33.25 -3.04 -9.14
C ALA A 305 32.60 -1.75 -8.61
N LEU A 306 31.27 -1.62 -8.72
CA LEU A 306 30.51 -0.51 -8.16
C LEU A 306 30.58 -0.47 -6.64
N SER A 307 30.46 -1.62 -5.98
CA SER A 307 30.56 -1.73 -4.52
C SER A 307 31.91 -1.22 -4.00
N LEU A 308 32.99 -1.43 -4.76
CA LEU A 308 34.35 -0.99 -4.41
C LEU A 308 34.75 0.35 -5.04
N GLU A 309 33.87 0.93 -5.86
CA GLU A 309 34.11 2.10 -6.70
C GLU A 309 35.44 2.02 -7.49
N VAL A 310 35.65 0.91 -8.19
CA VAL A 310 36.80 0.68 -9.08
C VAL A 310 36.31 0.16 -10.43
N PRO A 311 37.08 0.34 -11.53
CA PRO A 311 36.74 -0.30 -12.79
C PRO A 311 36.84 -1.83 -12.67
N VAL A 312 35.99 -2.55 -13.43
CA VAL A 312 35.96 -4.03 -13.48
C VAL A 312 37.35 -4.64 -13.75
N SER A 313 38.19 -3.96 -14.53
CA SER A 313 39.55 -4.39 -14.84
C SER A 313 40.50 -4.44 -13.64
N LYS A 314 40.18 -3.74 -12.54
CA LYS A 314 40.96 -3.77 -11.29
C LYS A 314 40.48 -4.83 -10.30
N LEU A 315 39.40 -5.55 -10.60
CA LEU A 315 38.94 -6.62 -9.73
C LEU A 315 39.89 -7.82 -9.79
N PRO A 316 40.16 -8.46 -8.65
CA PRO A 316 41.02 -9.63 -8.61
C PRO A 316 40.27 -10.87 -9.13
N TRP A 317 41.01 -11.93 -9.49
CA TRP A 317 40.42 -13.17 -10.02
C TRP A 317 39.41 -13.83 -9.06
N GLN A 318 39.55 -13.60 -7.75
CA GLN A 318 38.60 -14.07 -6.74
C GLN A 318 37.18 -13.55 -6.98
N ALA A 319 37.00 -12.37 -7.59
CA ALA A 319 35.68 -11.84 -7.92
C ALA A 319 34.93 -12.78 -8.88
N LYS A 320 35.62 -13.32 -9.90
CA LYS A 320 35.07 -14.37 -10.79
C LYS A 320 34.75 -15.63 -10.01
N LYS A 321 35.63 -16.02 -9.07
CA LYS A 321 35.41 -17.22 -8.27
C LYS A 321 34.20 -17.10 -7.34
N ILE A 322 33.96 -15.92 -6.77
CA ILE A 322 32.77 -15.63 -5.96
C ILE A 322 31.52 -15.72 -6.83
N HIS A 323 31.54 -15.17 -8.05
CA HIS A 323 30.44 -15.31 -9.00
C HIS A 323 30.08 -16.79 -9.24
N GLU A 324 31.08 -17.64 -9.52
CA GLU A 324 30.88 -19.07 -9.72
C GLU A 324 30.28 -19.77 -8.49
N LEU A 325 30.78 -19.45 -7.28
CA LEU A 325 30.29 -20.03 -6.02
C LEU A 325 28.85 -19.62 -5.72
N CYS A 326 28.48 -18.39 -6.03
CA CYS A 326 27.12 -17.87 -5.91
C CYS A 326 26.21 -18.22 -7.11
N LYS A 327 26.77 -18.83 -8.16
CA LYS A 327 26.13 -19.14 -9.45
C LYS A 327 25.40 -17.93 -10.06
N GLY A 328 25.97 -16.74 -9.86
CA GLY A 328 25.38 -15.48 -10.31
C GLY A 328 24.05 -15.09 -9.64
N SER A 329 23.59 -15.74 -8.58
CA SER A 329 22.30 -15.38 -7.95
C SER A 329 22.28 -13.89 -7.51
N PRO A 330 21.36 -13.05 -8.04
CA PRO A 330 21.34 -11.61 -7.78
C PRO A 330 21.32 -11.28 -6.28
N PHE A 331 20.52 -12.01 -5.50
CA PHE A 331 20.45 -11.86 -4.05
C PHE A 331 21.80 -12.04 -3.35
N ASN A 332 22.55 -13.10 -3.69
CA ASN A 332 23.83 -13.38 -3.04
C ASN A 332 24.94 -12.46 -3.52
N ILE A 333 24.95 -12.15 -4.81
CA ILE A 333 25.90 -11.19 -5.38
C ILE A 333 25.69 -9.81 -4.73
N GLY A 334 24.43 -9.38 -4.53
CA GLY A 334 24.12 -8.14 -3.81
C GLY A 334 24.58 -8.14 -2.35
N LEU A 335 24.35 -9.25 -1.62
CA LEU A 335 24.85 -9.41 -0.25
C LEU A 335 26.39 -9.35 -0.16
N ILE A 336 27.10 -10.09 -1.03
CA ILE A 336 28.56 -10.01 -1.07
C ILE A 336 29.03 -8.62 -1.50
N GLY A 337 28.38 -7.99 -2.49
CA GLY A 337 28.68 -6.62 -2.91
C GLY A 337 28.66 -5.65 -1.73
N ALA A 338 27.59 -5.69 -0.92
CA ALA A 338 27.49 -4.88 0.29
C ALA A 338 28.64 -5.13 1.29
N GLN A 339 29.06 -6.39 1.46
CA GLN A 339 30.22 -6.74 2.31
C GLN A 339 31.55 -6.20 1.78
N LEU A 340 31.71 -6.20 0.44
CA LEU A 340 32.88 -5.65 -0.21
C LEU A 340 32.92 -4.12 -0.06
N ALA A 341 31.78 -3.44 -0.19
CA ALA A 341 31.68 -1.99 -0.02
C ALA A 341 32.12 -1.52 1.37
N GLU A 342 31.69 -2.22 2.42
CA GLU A 342 32.08 -1.91 3.81
C GLU A 342 33.57 -2.14 4.09
N ASN A 343 34.18 -3.14 3.43
CA ASN A 343 35.60 -3.46 3.58
C ASN A 343 36.46 -2.92 2.44
N ARG A 344 35.96 -1.92 1.71
CA ARG A 344 36.57 -1.43 0.46
C ARG A 344 38.05 -1.14 0.59
N GLU A 345 38.43 -0.23 1.48
CA GLU A 345 39.83 0.19 1.66
C GLU A 345 40.74 -1.01 1.93
N ARG A 346 40.33 -1.88 2.86
CA ARG A 346 41.05 -3.10 3.23
C ARG A 346 41.24 -4.07 2.07
N LEU A 347 40.25 -4.17 1.19
CA LEU A 347 40.26 -5.08 0.03
C LEU A 347 41.08 -4.51 -1.13
N LEU A 348 41.16 -3.18 -1.24
CA LEU A 348 42.00 -2.49 -2.22
C LEU A 348 43.49 -2.57 -1.82
N ASP A 349 43.79 -2.43 -0.52
CA ASP A 349 45.17 -2.52 0.00
C ASP A 349 45.73 -3.94 -0.05
N ASP A 350 44.92 -4.95 0.27
CA ASP A 350 45.32 -6.36 0.29
C ASP A 350 44.34 -7.27 -0.46
N PRO A 351 44.59 -7.53 -1.76
CA PRO A 351 43.78 -8.45 -2.56
C PRO A 351 43.71 -9.87 -2.00
N LYS A 352 44.63 -10.30 -1.12
CA LYS A 352 44.57 -11.64 -0.49
C LYS A 352 43.38 -11.77 0.46
N ARG A 353 42.83 -10.66 0.96
CA ARG A 353 41.64 -10.67 1.84
C ARG A 353 40.39 -11.20 1.13
N TRP A 354 40.33 -11.14 -0.20
CA TRP A 354 39.27 -11.79 -0.97
C TRP A 354 39.22 -13.31 -0.77
N ASN A 355 40.34 -13.93 -0.41
CA ASN A 355 40.39 -15.36 -0.12
C ASN A 355 39.53 -15.74 1.09
N TYR A 356 39.25 -14.80 2.01
CA TYR A 356 38.31 -15.03 3.10
C TYR A 356 36.93 -15.38 2.55
N TYR A 357 36.34 -14.53 1.70
CA TYR A 357 35.01 -14.77 1.11
C TYR A 357 34.97 -16.06 0.30
N VAL A 358 36.00 -16.33 -0.51
CA VAL A 358 36.09 -17.58 -1.28
C VAL A 358 36.16 -18.81 -0.36
N LYS A 359 36.91 -18.74 0.75
CA LYS A 359 37.00 -19.84 1.72
C LYS A 359 35.67 -20.06 2.45
N GLU A 360 35.04 -18.99 2.94
CA GLU A 360 33.76 -19.08 3.66
C GLU A 360 32.66 -19.67 2.77
N LEU A 361 32.51 -19.18 1.53
CA LEU A 361 31.53 -19.72 0.59
C LEU A 361 31.79 -21.20 0.20
N LYS A 362 33.05 -21.64 0.28
CA LYS A 362 33.46 -23.03 0.03
C LYS A 362 33.25 -23.97 1.22
N LYS A 363 33.12 -23.48 2.46
CA LYS A 363 32.93 -24.35 3.63
C LYS A 363 31.71 -25.25 3.44
N GLU A 364 31.84 -26.52 3.79
CA GLU A 364 30.70 -27.44 3.91
C GLU A 364 30.26 -27.44 5.38
N ASN A 365 29.01 -27.08 5.67
CA ASN A 365 28.44 -27.10 7.03
C ASN A 365 26.98 -27.60 7.04
N HIS A 366 26.58 -28.11 8.21
CA HIS A 366 25.50 -29.04 8.57
C HIS A 366 24.02 -28.64 8.33
N PHE A 367 23.68 -27.68 7.47
CA PHE A 367 22.26 -27.32 7.23
C PHE A 367 21.59 -28.26 6.21
N SER A 368 21.54 -29.55 6.53
CA SER A 368 20.99 -30.62 5.69
C SER A 368 19.48 -30.83 5.87
N PHE A 369 18.67 -29.77 5.83
CA PHE A 369 17.20 -29.89 5.97
C PHE A 369 16.38 -29.23 4.86
N ILE A 370 17.00 -28.72 3.79
CA ILE A 370 16.28 -28.30 2.59
C ILE A 370 16.27 -29.46 1.58
N PRO A 371 15.11 -29.95 1.11
CA PRO A 371 15.05 -31.03 0.13
C PRO A 371 15.89 -30.69 -1.10
N ILE A 372 16.74 -31.65 -1.44
CA ILE A 372 17.79 -31.63 -2.46
C ILE A 372 17.16 -31.51 -3.86
N LYS A 373 16.65 -30.33 -4.21
CA LYS A 373 16.34 -29.94 -5.59
C LYS A 373 16.95 -28.61 -6.00
N GLN A 374 17.59 -27.87 -5.09
CA GLN A 374 18.38 -26.67 -5.42
C GLN A 374 19.87 -26.94 -5.16
N LYS A 375 20.70 -26.88 -6.21
CA LYS A 375 22.16 -27.13 -6.17
C LYS A 375 22.98 -25.96 -5.55
N TYR A 376 22.38 -25.09 -4.74
CA TYR A 376 23.01 -23.90 -4.15
C TYR A 376 22.31 -23.54 -2.82
N ASP A 377 23.07 -23.05 -1.84
CA ASP A 377 22.57 -22.71 -0.50
C ASP A 377 22.68 -21.21 -0.20
N PRO A 378 21.58 -20.42 -0.32
CA PRO A 378 21.52 -19.00 0.05
C PRO A 378 22.01 -18.69 1.45
N MET A 379 21.97 -19.68 2.35
CA MET A 379 22.32 -19.53 3.75
C MET A 379 23.79 -19.19 3.96
N LYS A 380 24.68 -19.62 3.05
CA LYS A 380 26.13 -19.34 3.15
C LYS A 380 26.46 -17.86 3.01
N THR A 381 25.85 -17.21 2.02
CA THR A 381 26.09 -15.78 1.80
C THR A 381 25.51 -14.94 2.92
N ILE A 382 24.36 -15.33 3.45
CA ILE A 382 23.75 -14.72 4.63
C ILE A 382 24.68 -14.87 5.83
N GLU A 383 25.23 -16.06 6.09
CA GLU A 383 26.17 -16.32 7.19
C GLU A 383 27.44 -15.45 7.11
N VAL A 384 28.02 -15.29 5.91
CA VAL A 384 29.16 -14.38 5.69
C VAL A 384 28.82 -12.95 6.09
N CYS A 385 27.63 -12.46 5.72
CA CYS A 385 27.20 -11.10 6.03
C CYS A 385 26.87 -10.91 7.51
N ILE A 386 26.38 -11.96 8.16
CA ILE A 386 26.05 -11.98 9.59
C ILE A 386 27.32 -12.02 10.44
N ASN A 387 28.31 -12.81 10.04
CA ASN A 387 29.58 -12.93 10.78
C ASN A 387 30.41 -11.64 10.76
N SER A 388 30.14 -10.72 9.84
CA SER A 388 30.77 -9.40 9.81
C SER A 388 30.00 -8.33 10.59
N LEU A 389 28.82 -8.65 11.14
CA LEU A 389 28.08 -7.72 11.99
C LEU A 389 28.87 -7.42 13.26
N ASN A 390 28.67 -6.21 13.78
CA ASN A 390 29.18 -5.87 15.11
C ASN A 390 28.67 -6.87 16.15
N GLN A 391 29.52 -7.25 17.12
CA GLN A 391 29.18 -8.22 18.16
C GLN A 391 27.92 -7.83 18.97
N ASN A 392 27.64 -6.53 19.04
CA ASN A 392 26.44 -5.98 19.70
C ASN A 392 25.17 -6.05 18.83
N VAL A 393 25.31 -6.09 17.50
CA VAL A 393 24.19 -6.09 16.54
C VAL A 393 23.74 -7.51 16.21
N LEU A 394 24.67 -8.46 16.11
CA LEU A 394 24.37 -9.85 15.79
C LEU A 394 23.27 -10.49 16.68
N PRO A 395 23.32 -10.36 18.03
CA PRO A 395 22.25 -10.88 18.89
C PRO A 395 20.90 -10.22 18.62
N LEU A 396 20.88 -8.93 18.29
CA LEU A 396 19.65 -8.18 18.00
C LEU A 396 19.06 -8.59 16.65
N PHE A 397 19.91 -8.79 15.65
CA PHE A 397 19.51 -9.31 14.35
C PHE A 397 18.87 -10.70 14.46
N LYS A 398 19.47 -11.59 15.27
CA LYS A 398 18.88 -12.91 15.56
C LYS A 398 17.49 -12.82 16.22
N LYS A 399 17.22 -11.79 17.03
CA LYS A 399 15.90 -11.60 17.66
C LYS A 399 14.79 -11.29 16.65
N LEU A 400 15.11 -10.85 15.44
CA LEU A 400 14.11 -10.59 14.39
C LEU A 400 13.37 -11.86 13.93
N LYS A 401 13.88 -13.05 14.26
CA LYS A 401 13.27 -14.35 13.88
C LYS A 401 11.83 -14.55 14.39
N ILE A 402 11.41 -13.83 15.43
CA ILE A 402 10.06 -13.95 16.01
C ILE A 402 9.01 -13.09 15.29
N LEU A 403 9.42 -12.33 14.29
CA LEU A 403 8.52 -11.50 13.49
C LEU A 403 7.83 -12.34 12.43
N PRO A 404 6.54 -12.09 12.12
CA PRO A 404 5.86 -12.76 11.03
C PRO A 404 6.56 -12.49 9.70
N LYS A 405 6.49 -13.46 8.78
CA LYS A 405 7.04 -13.31 7.43
C LYS A 405 6.26 -12.26 6.65
N ASN A 406 7.01 -11.48 5.87
CA ASN A 406 6.49 -10.41 5.00
C ASN A 406 5.62 -9.46 5.85
N VAL A 407 6.26 -8.76 6.78
CA VAL A 407 5.62 -7.71 7.57
C VAL A 407 6.57 -6.54 7.61
N LYS A 408 6.02 -5.34 7.37
CA LYS A 408 6.73 -4.09 7.49
C LYS A 408 6.66 -3.60 8.92
N ILE A 409 7.79 -3.22 9.49
CA ILE A 409 7.93 -2.96 10.93
C ILE A 409 8.55 -1.59 11.14
N SER A 410 7.99 -0.83 12.08
CA SER A 410 8.48 0.49 12.43
C SER A 410 9.63 0.44 13.44
N THR A 411 10.39 1.53 13.57
CA THR A 411 11.41 1.69 14.62
C THR A 411 10.82 1.57 16.02
N LYS A 412 9.56 1.96 16.24
CA LYS A 412 8.85 1.85 17.53
C LYS A 412 8.75 0.39 17.99
N VAL A 413 8.37 -0.50 17.08
CA VAL A 413 8.23 -1.94 17.36
C VAL A 413 9.59 -2.58 17.64
N LEU A 414 10.61 -2.21 16.84
CA LEU A 414 11.98 -2.69 17.03
C LEU A 414 12.60 -2.17 18.34
N SER A 415 12.28 -0.94 18.75
CA SER A 415 12.63 -0.37 20.05
C SER A 415 12.11 -1.23 21.19
N LYS A 416 10.86 -1.72 21.10
CA LYS A 416 10.30 -2.68 22.06
C LYS A 416 11.01 -4.03 21.99
N LEU A 417 11.23 -4.59 20.80
CA LEU A 417 11.88 -5.90 20.62
C LEU A 417 13.30 -5.93 21.19
N TRP A 418 14.07 -4.87 21.01
CA TRP A 418 15.46 -4.79 21.44
C TRP A 418 15.66 -4.10 22.78
N ASN A 419 14.61 -3.49 23.33
CA ASN A 419 14.67 -2.63 24.51
C ASN A 419 15.75 -1.55 24.36
N LYS A 420 15.61 -0.75 23.30
CA LYS A 420 16.55 0.33 22.94
C LYS A 420 15.81 1.60 22.55
N GLU A 421 16.47 2.73 22.75
CA GLU A 421 16.01 4.04 22.27
C GLU A 421 15.89 4.05 20.74
N ILE A 422 14.94 4.82 20.20
CA ILE A 422 14.66 4.89 18.75
C ILE A 422 15.91 5.28 17.97
N SER A 423 16.69 6.24 18.46
CA SER A 423 17.94 6.68 17.81
C SER A 423 18.99 5.57 17.71
N GLN A 424 19.06 4.68 18.71
CA GLN A 424 19.95 3.52 18.67
C GLN A 424 19.45 2.48 17.68
N VAL A 425 18.13 2.26 17.62
CA VAL A 425 17.47 1.38 16.64
C VAL A 425 17.79 1.85 15.22
N GLU A 426 17.63 3.14 14.92
CA GLU A 426 17.93 3.72 13.60
C GLU A 426 19.40 3.51 13.21
N SER A 427 20.34 3.67 14.14
CA SER A 427 21.75 3.37 13.89
C SER A 427 22.00 1.89 13.56
N ILE A 428 21.33 0.98 14.28
CA ILE A 428 21.42 -0.47 14.02
C ILE A 428 20.79 -0.79 12.65
N MET A 429 19.64 -0.21 12.34
CA MET A 429 18.95 -0.39 11.07
C MET A 429 19.79 0.09 9.89
N LYS A 430 20.50 1.20 10.05
CA LYS A 430 21.45 1.70 9.05
C LYS A 430 22.57 0.70 8.77
N GLU A 431 23.13 0.06 9.80
CA GLU A 431 24.16 -0.99 9.65
C GLU A 431 23.60 -2.25 8.96
N LEU A 432 22.40 -2.69 9.35
CA LEU A 432 21.74 -3.85 8.71
C LEU A 432 21.42 -3.56 7.24
N ARG A 433 20.97 -2.34 6.94
CA ARG A 433 20.68 -1.88 5.58
C ARG A 433 21.95 -1.80 4.73
N SER A 434 23.04 -1.23 5.25
CA SER A 434 24.30 -1.14 4.49
C SER A 434 24.89 -2.50 4.14
N LYS A 435 24.51 -3.56 4.87
CA LYS A 435 24.89 -4.95 4.59
C LYS A 435 23.84 -5.72 3.77
N SER A 436 22.81 -5.03 3.25
CA SER A 436 21.68 -5.62 2.50
C SER A 436 20.93 -6.72 3.26
N LEU A 437 20.96 -6.70 4.60
CA LEU A 437 20.26 -7.68 5.45
C LEU A 437 18.81 -7.28 5.74
N ILE A 438 18.45 -6.01 5.51
CA ILE A 438 17.09 -5.51 5.65
C ILE A 438 16.75 -4.52 4.54
N ILE A 439 15.49 -4.47 4.16
CA ILE A 439 14.93 -3.54 3.19
C ILE A 439 14.32 -2.38 3.96
N GLU A 440 14.65 -1.15 3.59
CA GLU A 440 14.06 0.05 4.16
C GLU A 440 13.10 0.68 3.15
N VAL A 441 11.90 1.03 3.61
CA VAL A 441 10.85 1.68 2.83
C VAL A 441 10.38 2.92 3.60
N TYR A 442 10.38 4.09 2.97
CA TYR A 442 9.83 5.29 3.60
C TYR A 442 8.32 5.36 3.38
N ASP A 443 7.56 5.32 4.47
CA ASP A 443 6.11 5.53 4.46
C ASP A 443 5.84 7.04 4.52
N ARG A 444 5.37 7.61 3.40
CA ARG A 444 5.05 9.04 3.30
C ARG A 444 3.81 9.42 4.11
N GLU A 445 2.85 8.51 4.28
CA GLU A 445 1.60 8.75 5.01
C GLU A 445 1.90 8.85 6.50
N GLN A 446 2.69 7.90 7.02
CA GLN A 446 3.11 7.86 8.43
C GLN A 446 4.37 8.70 8.72
N ARG A 447 4.98 9.27 7.68
CA ARG A 447 6.25 10.04 7.72
C ARG A 447 7.38 9.31 8.46
N ASN A 448 7.40 7.98 8.37
CA ASN A 448 8.31 7.12 9.11
C ASN A 448 8.95 6.07 8.21
N TYR A 449 10.15 5.63 8.57
CA TYR A 449 10.78 4.49 7.92
C TYR A 449 10.20 3.18 8.45
N MET A 450 9.87 2.30 7.51
CA MET A 450 9.40 0.94 7.74
C MET A 450 10.44 -0.03 7.20
N TYR A 451 10.61 -1.16 7.89
CA TYR A 451 11.64 -2.14 7.59
C TYR A 451 11.03 -3.50 7.29
N GLU A 452 11.59 -4.18 6.31
CA GLU A 452 11.11 -5.48 5.84
C GLU A 452 12.29 -6.44 5.67
N ILE A 453 12.12 -7.67 6.15
CA ILE A 453 13.15 -8.70 6.06
C ILE A 453 12.84 -9.61 4.89
N HIS A 454 13.80 -9.73 3.98
CA HIS A 454 13.64 -10.60 2.81
C HIS A 454 13.40 -12.05 3.23
N ASP A 455 12.46 -12.73 2.55
CA ASP A 455 12.05 -14.11 2.80
C ASP A 455 13.20 -15.10 3.03
N LEU A 456 14.27 -15.01 2.22
CA LEU A 456 15.44 -15.89 2.34
C LEU A 456 16.20 -15.67 3.66
N ILE A 457 16.26 -14.43 4.14
CA ILE A 457 16.89 -14.06 5.42
C ILE A 457 16.00 -14.52 6.58
N MET A 458 14.68 -14.33 6.49
CA MET A 458 13.76 -14.89 7.49
C MET A 458 13.85 -16.42 7.56
N LYS A 459 13.98 -17.08 6.40
CA LYS A 459 14.19 -18.54 6.35
C LYS A 459 15.51 -18.95 7.00
N TYR A 460 16.58 -18.18 6.79
CA TYR A 460 17.85 -18.38 7.51
C TYR A 460 17.64 -18.27 9.02
N LEU A 461 17.12 -17.14 9.49
CA LEU A 461 16.93 -16.83 10.90
C LEU A 461 16.05 -17.86 11.63
N THR A 462 15.02 -18.37 10.96
CA THR A 462 14.15 -19.42 11.51
C THR A 462 14.77 -20.82 11.47
N SER A 463 15.74 -21.05 10.58
CA SER A 463 16.49 -22.32 10.50
C SER A 463 17.68 -22.38 11.45
N THR A 464 18.22 -21.24 11.86
CA THR A 464 19.29 -21.16 12.87
C THR A 464 18.70 -21.40 14.26
N GLY A 465 18.84 -22.63 14.74
CA GLY A 465 18.27 -23.10 15.99
C GLY A 465 18.82 -22.38 17.22
N GLU A 466 17.91 -21.76 17.97
CA GLU A 466 18.02 -21.51 19.40
C GLU A 466 16.60 -21.75 19.95
N ASP A 467 16.45 -22.72 20.85
CA ASP A 467 15.18 -23.18 21.46
C ASP A 467 14.43 -22.12 22.30
N ASP A 468 14.96 -20.89 22.36
CA ASP A 468 14.44 -19.82 23.21
C ASP A 468 13.42 -18.91 22.50
N ASN A 469 12.87 -19.33 21.35
CA ASN A 469 11.84 -18.55 20.63
C ASN A 469 10.65 -18.23 21.53
N LYS A 470 10.19 -19.21 22.31
CA LYS A 470 9.06 -19.10 23.24
C LYS A 470 9.25 -17.98 24.25
N LYS A 471 10.44 -17.93 24.86
CA LYS A 471 10.83 -16.89 25.82
C LYS A 471 11.01 -15.54 25.13
N LEU A 472 11.53 -15.50 23.89
CA LEU A 472 11.67 -14.24 23.17
C LEU A 472 10.30 -13.62 22.80
N HIS A 473 9.31 -14.44 22.43
CA HIS A 473 7.93 -13.99 22.27
C HIS A 473 7.36 -13.44 23.60
N GLU A 474 7.63 -14.11 24.72
CA GLU A 474 7.23 -13.66 26.05
C GLU A 474 7.91 -12.35 26.46
N GLU A 475 9.23 -12.25 26.27
CA GLU A 475 10.00 -11.03 26.51
C GLU A 475 9.44 -9.89 25.67
N PHE A 476 9.12 -10.11 24.40
CA PHE A 476 8.54 -9.09 23.54
C PHE A 476 7.18 -8.60 24.06
N LEU A 477 6.27 -9.52 24.42
CA LEU A 477 4.97 -9.18 25.01
C LEU A 477 5.12 -8.45 26.35
N SER A 478 6.13 -8.80 27.16
CA SER A 478 6.41 -8.10 28.43
C SER A 478 6.77 -6.62 28.23
N ARG A 479 7.34 -6.25 27.08
CA ARG A 479 7.68 -4.84 26.75
C ARG A 479 6.46 -3.98 26.42
N TYR A 480 5.33 -4.64 26.17
CA TYR A 480 4.00 -4.03 26.10
C TYR A 480 3.20 -4.23 27.40
N HIS A 481 3.82 -4.74 28.47
CA HIS A 481 3.20 -4.98 29.78
C HIS A 481 2.10 -6.06 29.80
N TYR A 482 2.10 -6.95 28.81
CA TYR A 482 1.12 -8.04 28.71
C TYR A 482 1.43 -9.25 29.60
N ASN A 483 2.57 -9.26 30.30
CA ASN A 483 2.94 -10.33 31.23
C ASN A 483 2.47 -10.09 32.68
N THR A 484 1.59 -9.12 32.89
CA THR A 484 1.08 -8.74 34.21
C THR A 484 -0.26 -9.41 34.52
N THR A 485 -0.66 -9.40 35.79
CA THR A 485 -1.97 -9.94 36.21
C THR A 485 -3.12 -9.23 35.50
N ASN A 486 -3.00 -7.90 35.36
CA ASN A 486 -3.97 -7.00 34.72
C ASN A 486 -3.34 -6.38 33.46
N PRO A 487 -3.36 -7.09 32.32
CA PRO A 487 -2.79 -6.57 31.09
C PRO A 487 -3.52 -5.29 30.63
N PRO A 488 -2.81 -4.35 29.98
CA PRO A 488 -3.44 -3.13 29.48
C PRO A 488 -4.50 -3.46 28.44
N LEU A 489 -5.67 -2.82 28.57
CA LEU A 489 -6.76 -2.94 27.60
C LEU A 489 -6.63 -1.92 26.47
N GLU A 490 -5.94 -0.81 26.72
CA GLU A 490 -5.53 0.15 25.69
C GLU A 490 -4.33 -0.42 24.93
N ILE A 491 -4.43 -0.38 23.60
CA ILE A 491 -3.41 -0.92 22.71
C ILE A 491 -2.63 0.25 22.15
N ILE A 492 -1.30 0.15 22.21
CA ILE A 492 -0.43 1.16 21.61
C ILE A 492 -0.58 1.11 20.10
N ASP A 493 -0.83 2.26 19.47
CA ASP A 493 -0.81 2.40 18.02
C ASP A 493 0.62 2.58 17.51
N ASP A 494 1.30 1.44 17.30
CA ASP A 494 2.60 1.35 16.66
C ASP A 494 2.55 0.76 15.24
N GLY A 495 1.33 0.57 14.73
CA GLY A 495 1.03 -0.06 13.44
C GLY A 495 1.26 -1.57 13.38
N TYR A 496 1.52 -2.24 14.51
CA TYR A 496 1.90 -3.66 14.52
C TYR A 496 1.21 -4.49 15.61
N ILE A 497 1.32 -4.09 16.89
CA ILE A 497 0.97 -4.99 17.99
C ILE A 497 -0.52 -5.32 18.00
N ALA A 498 -1.39 -4.38 17.59
CA ALA A 498 -2.82 -4.61 17.47
C ALA A 498 -3.16 -5.79 16.52
N PHE A 499 -2.45 -5.88 15.40
CA PHE A 499 -2.62 -6.95 14.41
C PHE A 499 -1.99 -8.27 14.86
N TYR A 500 -0.82 -8.23 15.51
CA TYR A 500 -0.01 -9.44 15.74
C TYR A 500 0.07 -9.91 17.19
N ILE A 501 -0.66 -9.30 18.13
CA ILE A 501 -0.67 -9.73 19.53
C ILE A 501 -1.04 -11.21 19.68
N GLY A 502 -2.11 -11.67 19.05
CA GLY A 502 -2.51 -13.08 19.07
C GLY A 502 -1.46 -14.02 18.47
N TYR A 503 -0.76 -13.55 17.41
CA TYR A 503 0.36 -14.29 16.82
C TYR A 503 1.49 -14.49 17.83
N HIS A 504 1.90 -13.43 18.53
CA HIS A 504 2.97 -13.56 19.53
C HIS A 504 2.55 -14.42 20.72
N ILE A 505 1.32 -14.29 21.22
CA ILE A 505 0.81 -15.12 22.34
C ILE A 505 0.83 -16.60 21.95
N LYS A 506 0.33 -16.95 20.75
CA LYS A 506 0.35 -18.34 20.26
C LYS A 506 1.77 -18.93 20.25
N HIS A 507 2.74 -18.17 19.74
CA HIS A 507 4.13 -18.62 19.58
C HIS A 507 4.97 -18.59 20.87
N THR A 508 4.39 -18.14 22.00
CA THR A 508 4.97 -18.45 23.33
C THR A 508 4.91 -19.95 23.65
N ASP A 509 4.06 -20.71 22.96
CA ASP A 509 3.80 -22.14 23.23
C ASP A 509 3.55 -22.41 24.72
N ASN A 510 2.65 -21.58 25.29
CA ASN A 510 2.28 -21.53 26.70
C ASN A 510 3.42 -21.32 27.71
N TYR A 511 4.57 -20.80 27.27
CA TYR A 511 5.66 -20.44 28.17
C TYR A 511 5.19 -19.41 29.20
N LYS A 512 5.44 -19.68 30.49
CA LYS A 512 4.94 -18.89 31.64
C LYS A 512 3.42 -18.66 31.63
N ASP A 513 2.66 -19.66 31.17
CA ASP A 513 1.18 -19.64 31.18
C ASP A 513 0.59 -18.48 30.36
N MET A 514 1.31 -18.08 29.30
CA MET A 514 0.92 -16.96 28.44
C MET A 514 -0.37 -17.19 27.68
N TRP A 515 -0.83 -18.42 27.46
CA TRP A 515 -2.12 -18.65 26.80
C TRP A 515 -3.31 -18.20 27.65
N THR A 516 -3.13 -18.00 28.97
CA THR A 516 -4.17 -17.35 29.79
C THR A 516 -4.49 -15.93 29.34
N LEU A 517 -3.54 -15.27 28.67
CA LEU A 517 -3.72 -13.94 28.10
C LEU A 517 -4.75 -13.94 26.97
N PHE A 518 -4.91 -15.04 26.21
CA PHE A 518 -5.97 -15.13 25.20
C PHE A 518 -7.35 -14.92 25.83
N ASN A 519 -7.63 -15.62 26.92
CA ASN A 519 -8.88 -15.49 27.64
C ASN A 519 -9.06 -14.08 28.22
N LYS A 520 -8.02 -13.53 28.87
CA LYS A 520 -8.06 -12.19 29.47
C LYS A 520 -8.32 -11.06 28.46
N LEU A 521 -7.79 -11.18 27.24
CA LEU A 521 -7.91 -10.14 26.21
C LEU A 521 -9.12 -10.37 25.31
N PHE A 522 -9.25 -11.56 24.73
CA PHE A 522 -10.26 -11.84 23.69
C PHE A 522 -11.67 -12.14 24.23
N LEU A 523 -11.84 -12.28 25.55
CA LEU A 523 -13.16 -12.20 26.18
C LEU A 523 -13.47 -10.83 26.78
N ASN A 524 -12.53 -9.87 26.73
CA ASN A 524 -12.73 -8.54 27.27
C ASN A 524 -13.26 -7.59 26.19
N LEU A 525 -14.51 -7.13 26.35
CA LEU A 525 -15.17 -6.29 25.35
C LEU A 525 -14.42 -4.97 25.11
N LYS A 526 -13.86 -4.33 26.16
CA LYS A 526 -13.09 -3.08 26.03
C LYS A 526 -11.81 -3.28 25.21
N PHE A 527 -11.10 -4.39 25.43
CA PHE A 527 -9.94 -4.74 24.59
C PHE A 527 -10.35 -4.98 23.13
N LEU A 528 -11.42 -5.74 22.88
CA LEU A 528 -11.92 -5.98 21.53
C LEU A 528 -12.32 -4.67 20.84
N GLY A 529 -13.04 -3.77 21.51
CA GLY A 529 -13.38 -2.45 20.98
C GLY A 529 -12.15 -1.60 20.64
N ASN A 530 -11.15 -1.58 21.53
CA ASN A 530 -9.87 -0.90 21.26
C ASN A 530 -9.12 -1.52 20.08
N LYS A 531 -9.15 -2.84 19.92
CA LYS A 531 -8.54 -3.53 18.78
C LYS A 531 -9.29 -3.20 17.48
N VAL A 532 -10.62 -3.25 17.48
CA VAL A 532 -11.46 -2.88 16.31
C VAL A 532 -11.13 -1.46 15.83
N ARG A 533 -10.93 -0.50 16.75
CA ARG A 533 -10.54 0.88 16.40
C ARG A 533 -9.22 0.97 15.63
N LEU A 534 -8.29 0.05 15.85
CA LEU A 534 -6.97 0.07 15.22
C LEU A 534 -6.89 -0.82 13.98
N THR A 535 -7.55 -1.98 13.99
CA THR A 535 -7.39 -3.01 12.95
C THR A 535 -8.64 -3.24 12.09
N GLY A 536 -9.77 -2.67 12.48
CA GLY A 536 -11.07 -2.94 11.87
C GLY A 536 -11.73 -4.23 12.39
N PRO A 537 -13.03 -4.41 12.17
CA PRO A 537 -13.78 -5.56 12.70
C PRO A 537 -13.37 -6.90 12.06
N ALA A 538 -12.96 -6.89 10.79
CA ALA A 538 -12.59 -8.11 10.08
C ALA A 538 -11.38 -8.83 10.70
N ASP A 539 -10.33 -8.07 11.04
CA ASP A 539 -9.14 -8.60 11.73
C ASP A 539 -9.50 -9.21 13.09
N VAL A 540 -10.36 -8.54 13.87
CA VAL A 540 -10.80 -9.04 15.18
C VAL A 540 -11.64 -10.32 15.04
N ILE A 541 -12.55 -10.38 14.07
CA ILE A 541 -13.35 -11.59 13.80
C ILE A 541 -12.45 -12.75 13.36
N SER A 542 -11.45 -12.47 12.51
CA SER A 542 -10.45 -13.45 12.08
C SER A 542 -9.66 -13.99 13.28
N ASP A 543 -9.21 -13.13 14.19
CA ASP A 543 -8.50 -13.53 15.41
C ASP A 543 -9.37 -14.38 16.35
N LEU A 544 -10.62 -13.99 16.59
CA LEU A 544 -11.57 -14.76 17.40
C LEU A 544 -11.78 -16.17 16.84
N LYS A 545 -11.69 -16.34 15.52
CA LYS A 545 -11.77 -17.64 14.84
C LYS A 545 -10.43 -18.39 14.88
N ASN A 546 -9.32 -17.72 14.58
CA ASN A 546 -7.99 -18.34 14.50
C ASN A 546 -7.48 -18.83 15.86
N TYR A 547 -7.88 -18.16 16.93
CA TYR A 547 -7.44 -18.44 18.30
C TYR A 547 -8.54 -19.03 19.18
N GLU A 548 -9.70 -19.40 18.61
CA GLU A 548 -10.87 -19.95 19.31
C GLU A 548 -10.48 -21.02 20.36
N ASN A 549 -9.69 -22.02 19.95
CA ASN A 549 -9.23 -23.12 20.81
C ASN A 549 -8.39 -22.68 22.03
N TYR A 550 -7.78 -21.49 21.99
CA TYR A 550 -6.97 -20.96 23.11
C TYR A 550 -7.78 -20.01 24.00
N ILE A 551 -8.88 -19.46 23.49
CA ILE A 551 -9.73 -18.51 24.20
C ILE A 551 -10.74 -19.27 25.09
N LEU A 552 -11.32 -20.35 24.56
CA LEU A 552 -12.40 -21.11 25.19
C LEU A 552 -11.94 -21.88 26.43
N ARG A 553 -12.67 -21.70 27.54
CA ARG A 553 -12.55 -22.52 28.75
C ARG A 553 -13.87 -23.18 29.13
N TYR A 554 -14.98 -22.52 28.84
CA TYR A 554 -16.33 -22.96 29.19
C TYR A 554 -17.28 -22.81 27.99
N GLU A 555 -18.40 -23.55 28.01
CA GLU A 555 -19.43 -23.46 26.95
C GLU A 555 -19.98 -22.03 26.78
N LEU A 556 -20.10 -21.28 27.87
CA LEU A 556 -20.53 -19.87 27.84
C LEU A 556 -19.57 -18.96 27.08
N ASP A 557 -18.27 -19.29 27.02
CA ASP A 557 -17.29 -18.52 26.25
C ASP A 557 -17.57 -18.66 24.74
N GLN A 558 -18.01 -19.83 24.30
CA GLN A 558 -18.34 -20.11 22.90
C GLN A 558 -19.53 -19.27 22.45
N GLU A 559 -20.58 -19.20 23.27
CA GLU A 559 -21.76 -18.38 23.00
C GLU A 559 -21.39 -16.90 22.94
N LEU A 560 -20.58 -16.41 23.90
CA LEU A 560 -20.12 -15.03 23.92
C LEU A 560 -19.30 -14.67 22.68
N ILE A 561 -18.35 -15.52 22.26
CA ILE A 561 -17.54 -15.29 21.06
C ILE A 561 -18.42 -15.24 19.81
N ASN A 562 -19.40 -16.14 19.69
CA ASN A 562 -20.30 -16.15 18.53
C ASN A 562 -21.17 -14.90 18.46
N ASN A 563 -21.74 -14.48 19.58
CA ASN A 563 -22.54 -13.25 19.65
C ASN A 563 -21.67 -12.01 19.40
N THR A 564 -20.43 -12.00 19.91
CA THR A 564 -19.48 -10.91 19.65
C THR A 564 -19.10 -10.82 18.18
N LYS A 565 -18.83 -11.96 17.51
CA LYS A 565 -18.60 -11.99 16.05
C LYS A 565 -19.81 -11.46 15.29
N ALA A 566 -21.03 -11.87 15.65
CA ALA A 566 -22.26 -11.41 14.99
C ALA A 566 -22.48 -9.90 15.17
N PHE A 567 -22.24 -9.39 16.38
CA PHE A 567 -22.30 -7.96 16.68
C PHE A 567 -21.26 -7.17 15.88
N LEU A 568 -19.99 -7.61 15.88
CA LEU A 568 -18.92 -6.94 15.13
C LEU A 568 -19.15 -6.97 13.61
N SER A 569 -19.73 -8.03 13.07
CA SER A 569 -20.13 -8.09 11.66
C SER A 569 -21.23 -7.08 11.29
N THR A 570 -22.01 -6.61 12.28
CA THR A 570 -23.15 -5.71 12.03
C THR A 570 -22.83 -4.25 12.41
N HIS A 571 -22.14 -4.03 13.53
CA HIS A 571 -21.90 -2.73 14.14
C HIS A 571 -20.41 -2.41 14.33
N GLY A 572 -19.51 -3.32 13.93
CA GLY A 572 -18.07 -3.14 14.13
C GLY A 572 -17.46 -2.03 13.28
N ASN A 573 -18.05 -1.71 12.13
CA ASN A 573 -17.60 -0.61 11.28
C ASN A 573 -17.83 0.76 11.94
N ASP A 574 -18.93 0.93 12.68
CA ASP A 574 -19.17 2.16 13.44
C ASP A 574 -18.11 2.34 14.54
N LEU A 575 -17.72 1.26 15.21
CA LEU A 575 -16.64 1.28 16.19
C LEU A 575 -15.28 1.65 15.59
N PHE A 576 -15.03 1.23 14.35
CA PHE A 576 -13.79 1.57 13.63
C PHE A 576 -13.80 3.01 13.12
N HIS A 577 -14.93 3.51 12.62
CA HIS A 577 -15.03 4.84 12.02
C HIS A 577 -15.22 5.98 13.00
N TYR A 578 -15.81 5.70 14.15
CA TYR A 578 -16.09 6.70 15.16
C TYR A 578 -15.26 6.33 16.41
N PRO A 579 -14.03 6.86 16.55
CA PRO A 579 -13.13 6.50 17.65
C PRO A 579 -13.71 6.78 19.05
N CYS A 580 -14.68 7.69 19.14
CA CYS A 580 -15.39 8.04 20.37
C CYS A 580 -16.50 7.04 20.74
N THR A 581 -16.87 6.11 19.86
CA THR A 581 -17.94 5.14 20.11
C THR A 581 -17.44 4.07 21.06
N ASP A 582 -18.03 4.02 22.25
CA ASP A 582 -17.74 2.98 23.23
C ASP A 582 -18.46 1.67 22.88
N ILE A 583 -17.73 0.56 22.87
CA ILE A 583 -18.27 -0.76 22.53
C ILE A 583 -19.32 -1.23 23.53
N ILE A 584 -19.20 -0.90 24.82
CA ILE A 584 -20.17 -1.28 25.84
C ILE A 584 -21.47 -0.53 25.58
N GLN A 585 -21.40 0.79 25.37
CA GLN A 585 -22.58 1.59 25.03
C GLN A 585 -23.23 1.12 23.72
N SER A 586 -22.44 0.80 22.71
CA SER A 586 -22.92 0.31 21.41
C SER A 586 -23.64 -1.04 21.55
N ILE A 587 -23.14 -1.95 22.38
CA ILE A 587 -23.82 -3.21 22.68
C ILE A 587 -25.15 -2.95 23.42
N LEU A 588 -25.16 -2.10 24.45
CA LEU A 588 -26.38 -1.78 25.20
C LEU A 588 -27.48 -1.13 24.35
N GLN A 589 -27.09 -0.45 23.27
CA GLN A 589 -28.03 0.18 22.35
C GLN A 589 -28.64 -0.81 21.35
N ASN A 590 -27.88 -1.82 20.91
CA ASN A 590 -28.28 -2.70 19.80
C ASN A 590 -28.71 -4.11 20.23
N GLU A 591 -28.28 -4.56 21.42
CA GLU A 591 -28.66 -5.85 21.99
C GLU A 591 -29.65 -5.65 23.13
N SER A 592 -30.70 -6.47 23.17
CA SER A 592 -31.77 -6.39 24.17
C SER A 592 -31.66 -7.43 25.30
N LYS A 593 -31.05 -8.58 24.99
CA LYS A 593 -30.98 -9.74 25.87
C LYS A 593 -29.85 -10.68 25.44
N GLY A 594 -29.52 -11.65 26.29
CA GLY A 594 -28.50 -12.66 26.00
C GLY A 594 -27.16 -12.34 26.64
N ILE A 595 -26.20 -13.25 26.46
CA ILE A 595 -24.91 -13.21 27.18
C ILE A 595 -24.09 -11.94 26.88
N LEU A 596 -24.17 -11.41 25.65
CA LEU A 596 -23.42 -10.22 25.24
C LEU A 596 -23.96 -8.96 25.92
N TYR A 597 -25.30 -8.79 25.93
CA TYR A 597 -25.97 -7.71 26.66
C TYR A 597 -25.68 -7.78 28.17
N SER A 598 -25.88 -8.96 28.78
CA SER A 598 -25.64 -9.14 30.22
C SER A 598 -24.21 -8.78 30.62
N LYS A 599 -23.22 -9.15 29.79
CA LYS A 599 -21.81 -8.82 30.03
C LYS A 599 -21.54 -7.31 29.88
N ALA A 600 -22.08 -6.68 28.84
CA ALA A 600 -21.96 -5.23 28.66
C ALA A 600 -22.63 -4.46 29.80
N SER A 601 -23.82 -4.88 30.22
CA SER A 601 -24.55 -4.27 31.34
C SER A 601 -23.79 -4.40 32.65
N GLN A 602 -23.16 -5.54 32.92
CA GLN A 602 -22.33 -5.70 34.11
C GLN A 602 -21.13 -4.75 34.09
N ILE A 603 -20.41 -4.67 32.97
CA ILE A 603 -19.26 -3.76 32.82
C ILE A 603 -19.70 -2.30 32.99
N ALA A 604 -20.83 -1.92 32.41
CA ALA A 604 -21.40 -0.58 32.55
C ALA A 604 -21.72 -0.26 34.03
N GLN A 605 -22.35 -1.18 34.76
CA GLN A 605 -22.63 -1.03 36.19
C GLN A 605 -21.36 -0.92 37.04
N ASP A 606 -20.34 -1.72 36.74
CA ASP A 606 -19.05 -1.67 37.43
C ASP A 606 -18.37 -0.31 37.20
N ASN A 607 -18.43 0.22 35.97
CA ASN A 607 -17.84 1.50 35.58
C ASN A 607 -18.62 2.71 36.11
N CYS A 608 -19.92 2.60 36.39
CA CYS A 608 -20.69 3.65 37.07
C CYS A 608 -20.06 4.02 38.43
N ASN A 609 -19.44 3.05 39.12
CA ASN A 609 -18.72 3.31 40.37
C ASN A 609 -17.46 4.19 40.17
N ASN A 610 -16.98 4.30 38.93
CA ASN A 610 -15.84 5.13 38.53
C ASN A 610 -16.28 6.46 37.85
N ASN A 611 -17.55 6.87 38.03
CA ASN A 611 -18.15 8.07 37.42
C ASN A 611 -18.25 8.03 35.89
N GLU A 612 -18.25 6.85 35.26
CA GLU A 612 -18.63 6.71 33.85
C GLU A 612 -20.16 6.63 33.73
N LEU A 613 -20.73 7.24 32.68
CA LEU A 613 -22.17 7.26 32.44
C LEU A 613 -22.50 6.43 31.20
N TYR A 614 -23.44 5.50 31.37
CA TYR A 614 -24.00 4.68 30.29
C TYR A 614 -25.50 4.92 30.18
N PHE A 615 -26.00 4.93 28.95
CA PHE A 615 -27.41 5.09 28.64
C PHE A 615 -28.03 3.72 28.41
N ASP A 616 -29.12 3.45 29.13
CA ASP A 616 -30.00 2.31 28.90
C ASP A 616 -31.21 2.78 28.09
N PHE A 617 -31.41 2.19 26.91
CA PHE A 617 -32.46 2.57 25.99
C PHE A 617 -33.69 1.68 26.21
N LEU A 618 -34.61 2.14 27.06
CA LEU A 618 -35.84 1.45 27.44
C LEU A 618 -36.95 1.46 26.36
N HIS A 619 -36.61 1.62 25.08
CA HIS A 619 -37.63 1.62 24.02
C HIS A 619 -38.32 0.26 23.90
N GLU A 620 -39.59 0.24 23.47
CA GLU A 620 -40.34 -0.99 23.19
C GLU A 620 -39.66 -1.78 22.06
N GLN A 621 -38.77 -2.71 22.43
CA GLN A 621 -37.97 -3.56 21.53
C GLN A 621 -38.79 -4.59 20.72
N ASN A 622 -40.12 -4.42 20.66
CA ASN A 622 -41.05 -5.17 19.80
C ASN A 622 -41.46 -4.37 18.55
N VAL A 623 -40.94 -3.15 18.37
CA VAL A 623 -40.96 -2.53 17.06
C VAL A 623 -39.77 -3.13 16.32
N ASP A 624 -40.03 -3.97 15.32
CA ASP A 624 -39.03 -4.19 14.27
C ASP A 624 -38.57 -2.79 13.86
N GLU A 625 -37.38 -2.35 14.30
CA GLU A 625 -36.79 -1.14 13.78
C GLU A 625 -36.75 -1.38 12.28
N ILE A 626 -37.63 -0.70 11.55
CA ILE A 626 -37.57 -0.66 10.10
C ILE A 626 -36.20 -0.05 9.87
N LYS A 627 -35.23 -0.89 9.52
CA LYS A 627 -33.89 -0.46 9.15
C LYS A 627 -34.05 0.57 8.04
N HIS A 628 -34.06 1.85 8.41
CA HIS A 628 -34.15 2.91 7.44
C HIS A 628 -32.82 2.90 6.72
N SER A 629 -32.84 2.62 5.42
CA SER A 629 -31.68 2.85 4.58
C SER A 629 -31.48 4.35 4.51
N THR A 630 -30.53 4.87 5.29
CA THR A 630 -30.15 6.29 5.25
C THR A 630 -29.32 6.56 4.01
N ILE A 631 -29.72 7.56 3.23
CA ILE A 631 -28.99 8.01 2.05
C ILE A 631 -28.34 9.35 2.39
N ASP A 632 -27.04 9.32 2.71
CA ASP A 632 -26.30 10.54 3.01
C ASP A 632 -25.95 11.33 1.75
N VAL A 633 -26.55 12.51 1.63
CA VAL A 633 -26.28 13.46 0.53
C VAL A 633 -25.60 14.70 1.09
N LYS A 634 -24.34 14.92 0.69
CA LYS A 634 -23.51 16.07 1.13
C LYS A 634 -24.06 17.46 0.76
N GLU A 635 -25.06 17.51 -0.10
CA GLU A 635 -25.64 18.74 -0.64
C GLU A 635 -27.05 18.91 -0.10
N LYS A 636 -27.51 20.16 -0.01
CA LYS A 636 -28.87 20.46 0.44
C LYS A 636 -29.87 19.88 -0.56
N ILE A 637 -30.67 18.93 -0.08
CA ILE A 637 -31.71 18.27 -0.87
C ILE A 637 -32.85 19.26 -1.10
N THR A 638 -33.26 19.43 -2.36
CA THR A 638 -34.35 20.32 -2.76
C THR A 638 -35.61 19.55 -3.16
N ALA A 639 -35.47 18.30 -3.62
CA ALA A 639 -36.60 17.44 -3.96
C ALA A 639 -36.24 15.96 -3.79
N VAL A 640 -37.22 15.12 -3.43
CA VAL A 640 -37.08 13.66 -3.39
C VAL A 640 -38.30 13.01 -4.05
N CYS A 641 -38.09 12.00 -4.89
CA CYS A 641 -39.14 11.25 -5.56
C CYS A 641 -38.84 9.75 -5.53
N PHE A 642 -39.86 8.92 -5.23
CA PHE A 642 -39.74 7.48 -5.24
C PHE A 642 -40.25 6.91 -6.56
N LEU A 643 -39.41 6.11 -7.24
CA LEU A 643 -39.71 5.46 -8.52
C LEU A 643 -39.49 3.95 -8.39
N ARG A 644 -40.52 3.23 -7.93
CA ARG A 644 -40.50 1.77 -7.69
C ARG A 644 -39.30 1.39 -6.82
N ASP A 645 -38.29 0.78 -7.43
CA ASP A 645 -37.07 0.33 -6.78
C ASP A 645 -36.00 1.43 -6.75
N TYR A 646 -36.30 2.71 -6.98
CA TYR A 646 -35.34 3.82 -6.96
C TYR A 646 -35.85 5.01 -6.15
N VAL A 647 -34.93 5.81 -5.61
CA VAL A 647 -35.16 7.12 -5.00
C VAL A 647 -34.35 8.14 -5.80
N LEU A 648 -35.03 9.13 -6.38
CA LEU A 648 -34.43 10.26 -7.06
C LEU A 648 -34.35 11.43 -6.08
N VAL A 649 -33.18 12.00 -5.90
CA VAL A 649 -32.88 13.12 -5.01
C VAL A 649 -32.33 14.26 -5.85
N GLY A 650 -33.11 15.33 -5.97
CA GLY A 650 -32.68 16.59 -6.53
C GLY A 650 -31.89 17.39 -5.49
N THR A 651 -30.71 17.87 -5.84
CA THR A 651 -29.90 18.74 -4.99
C THR A 651 -29.96 20.19 -5.46
N ASN A 652 -29.59 21.12 -4.57
CA ASN A 652 -29.55 22.56 -4.89
C ASN A 652 -28.54 22.94 -5.98
N SER A 653 -27.62 22.05 -6.35
CA SER A 653 -26.68 22.22 -7.46
C SER A 653 -27.29 21.88 -8.83
N GLY A 654 -28.57 21.49 -8.87
CA GLY A 654 -29.27 21.11 -10.10
C GLY A 654 -29.00 19.65 -10.53
N MET A 655 -28.28 18.88 -9.72
CA MET A 655 -28.04 17.45 -9.99
C MET A 655 -29.17 16.59 -9.45
N ILE A 656 -29.61 15.62 -10.24
CA ILE A 656 -30.51 14.54 -9.81
C ILE A 656 -29.65 13.30 -9.53
N LYS A 657 -29.72 12.79 -8.30
CA LYS A 657 -29.03 11.58 -7.85
C LYS A 657 -30.07 10.49 -7.65
N ASP A 658 -29.89 9.34 -8.26
CA ASP A 658 -30.79 8.20 -8.12
C ASP A 658 -30.19 7.12 -7.21
N PHE A 659 -31.05 6.38 -6.53
CA PHE A 659 -30.69 5.48 -5.43
C PHE A 659 -31.61 4.24 -5.44
N LEU A 660 -31.14 3.07 -5.86
CA LEU A 660 -31.93 1.84 -5.94
C LEU A 660 -32.34 1.34 -4.54
N LEU A 661 -33.61 1.24 -4.22
CA LEU A 661 -34.15 0.55 -3.05
C LEU A 661 -34.07 -0.98 -3.23
N CYS A 662 -32.91 -1.59 -3.01
CA CYS A 662 -32.86 -3.03 -2.78
C CYS A 662 -33.11 -3.32 -1.30
N ARG A 663 -33.80 -4.42 -0.95
CA ARG A 663 -34.03 -4.87 0.44
C ARG A 663 -32.73 -5.10 1.26
N ARG A 664 -31.55 -4.83 0.70
CA ARG A 664 -30.25 -4.90 1.38
C ARG A 664 -29.16 -3.90 0.96
N CYS A 665 -29.36 -2.99 0.01
CA CYS A 665 -28.34 -1.97 -0.32
C CYS A 665 -28.87 -0.95 -1.34
N VAL A 666 -28.37 0.29 -1.27
CA VAL A 666 -28.75 1.38 -2.17
C VAL A 666 -27.73 1.57 -3.30
N TYR A 667 -28.12 1.37 -4.57
CA TYR A 667 -27.25 1.54 -5.76
C TYR A 667 -27.46 2.88 -6.45
N LYS A 668 -26.47 3.40 -7.19
CA LYS A 668 -26.54 4.69 -7.90
C LYS A 668 -26.42 4.48 -9.41
N HIS A 669 -27.37 4.94 -10.23
CA HIS A 669 -27.34 4.84 -11.69
C HIS A 669 -27.69 6.16 -12.40
N LYS A 670 -26.66 6.87 -12.83
CA LYS A 670 -26.80 8.09 -13.62
C LYS A 670 -27.49 7.79 -14.97
N PHE A 671 -28.77 8.18 -15.12
CA PHE A 671 -29.41 8.25 -16.43
C PHE A 671 -29.20 9.64 -17.05
N THR A 672 -28.71 9.64 -18.28
CA THR A 672 -28.65 10.83 -19.14
C THR A 672 -29.79 10.66 -20.14
N PHE A 673 -30.86 11.45 -20.02
CA PHE A 673 -31.79 11.61 -21.14
C PHE A 673 -31.19 12.66 -22.07
N THR A 674 -31.25 12.36 -23.37
CA THR A 674 -30.88 13.26 -24.46
C THR A 674 -31.81 14.44 -24.54
#